data_AF-A0A929B3L0-F1
#
_entry.id   AF-A0A929B3L0-F1
#
_cell.length_a   1.000
_cell.length_b   1.000
_cell.length_c   1.000
_cell.angle_alpha   90.00
_cell.angle_beta   90.00
_cell.angle_gamma   90.00
#
_symmetry.space_group_name_H-M   'P 1'
#
loop_
_entity.id
_entity.type
_entity.pdbx_description
1 polymer ?
#
loop_
_entity_poly.entity_id
_entity_poly.type
_entity_poly.pdbx_seq_one_letter_code
_entity_poly.pdbx_strand_id
1 'polypeptide(L)'
;MTNNKAPKNAVLNDLELQAGLKGINPKFGDFVTRVAGEVWGLPLIDQKTKALIAIAVDIVNQNHRGSGNPFTAHINMALKQGATRQEIEELFLFMCIYAGFNKVASCFGTLNKIFEQSGNRQMISATRKEDYAIRDQNGKLAFYVLLWKRKGIALKLFYDYWKNVHGPLCAHLPGQHQYWQFHLDRNEGGIWPTVENVDSTCPEEDRFNGIAELTFATKADFQTYLQAFGILMADEHNLFGKAIAYNTSFGNSKTYIDRIPTGEPNGELGVTKFHVMVKKSDAVSVEAFRRYMTDTFAPAIVQSDSVLKFRLHLLEEVDNSRPNDDGVCRYEPLDKQYQAAFEIAFANPLAMETFFASQEYAAAVKDQAHYVKQILPFPERSAYTFVYDGKMTLAGQCSSKVADLILKVGATNQLKEDVVSLMNGKQNNKSSLGHYLQGVQHFGVTVDDMAQAIEFYTEVLGGKLVVSESGLVGDTSQNTLFQKEELEAIASGIDPDTLDIPHLRSAKEDALDIKFISFGNVAVELIHFREAGNPNANKTSVSSIPSHIGHVNAMHLSFNVKEGIDLNLFAKLLEEECHERGMTNVACNRIVRVKSEAERKAVALKYNSFKFWHEKGDEPEIDWSDDPMEGWSLFYCKGPSGEQLEFNQVTRKVKESFRQGVKDYNEANGTSFTFPEAKVANYLSNGQVSQLSDGLQTQQQQQESQLQQAGTVLSTKEVAEQQDAQKKLLTQTKRKNFMSAQFPGKNADLVKRLFSRGEAFDSAGFITFFTDTPVYQFGNFEVCLDKGSIKQSADNFFSQIDAVYHEIKMIWELGNVVFVEMDVLYWRKDGSMVSLPCFDIFRVEGDKFSELRIFMDVNPVFDPSLPVPSSASVLTVSQGKQLIPPGTMRRHFAEHPEGQQRVAQGYVPKWALAGPKWLIEAETPASSEQLTAVGELAQAVIARDWAKVKTYLTDDIFYKVGSGEPRYGRQEVVEFFQETFQNIAVFTGHKVRKIWQEPDIITLEMDAYYEMVGSNKRVTIACCDIYRLRGNKVSEWRVYADMSPWQTTNDVVASKQTAAIASVN
;
A
#
# COMPACT_ATOMS: atom_id res chain seq x y z
N MET A 1 -4.73 -22.21 -19.96
CA MET A 1 -4.70 -21.14 -20.99
C MET A 1 -5.93 -20.26 -20.71
N THR A 2 -5.88 -18.95 -20.51
CA THR A 2 -4.87 -17.91 -20.80
C THR A 2 -4.93 -16.81 -19.73
N ASN A 3 -3.76 -16.26 -19.41
CA ASN A 3 -3.56 -14.94 -18.82
C ASN A 3 -4.64 -13.95 -19.24
N ASN A 4 -5.31 -13.31 -18.29
CA ASN A 4 -6.20 -12.16 -18.56
C ASN A 4 -5.38 -10.87 -18.81
N LYS A 5 -4.25 -11.00 -19.50
CA LYS A 5 -3.51 -9.87 -20.07
C LYS A 5 -3.95 -9.76 -21.51
N ALA A 6 -4.42 -8.58 -21.89
CA ALA A 6 -4.71 -8.25 -23.28
C ALA A 6 -3.53 -8.68 -24.17
N PRO A 7 -3.78 -9.38 -25.29
CA PRO A 7 -2.71 -9.90 -26.13
C PRO A 7 -1.86 -8.74 -26.66
N LYS A 8 -0.54 -8.79 -26.44
CA LYS A 8 0.40 -7.70 -26.80
C LYS A 8 0.29 -7.29 -28.28
N ASN A 9 -0.01 -8.27 -29.14
CA ASN A 9 -0.45 -8.11 -30.52
C ASN A 9 -1.79 -8.84 -30.69
N ALA A 10 -2.83 -8.12 -31.13
CA ALA A 10 -4.20 -8.66 -31.24
C ALA A 10 -4.37 -9.80 -32.25
N VAL A 11 -3.35 -10.05 -33.09
CA VAL A 11 -3.32 -11.14 -34.07
C VAL A 11 -2.32 -12.22 -33.68
N LEU A 12 -1.05 -11.88 -33.47
CA LEU A 12 0.02 -12.86 -33.20
C LEU A 12 -0.08 -13.52 -31.82
N ASN A 13 -0.76 -12.89 -30.87
CA ASN A 13 -0.92 -13.42 -29.52
C ASN A 13 -2.34 -13.90 -29.20
N ASP A 14 -3.27 -13.83 -30.17
CA ASP A 14 -4.60 -14.43 -30.05
C ASP A 14 -4.63 -15.81 -30.75
N LEU A 15 -4.30 -16.86 -29.98
CA LEU A 15 -4.26 -18.24 -30.49
C LEU A 15 -5.63 -18.73 -30.96
N GLU A 16 -6.72 -18.21 -30.39
CA GLU A 16 -8.09 -18.56 -30.77
C GLU A 16 -8.44 -17.96 -32.14
N LEU A 17 -8.06 -16.69 -32.37
CA LEU A 17 -8.21 -16.05 -33.68
C LEU A 17 -7.41 -16.79 -34.76
N GLN A 18 -6.17 -17.17 -34.47
CA GLN A 18 -5.33 -17.92 -35.41
C GLN A 18 -5.93 -19.30 -35.74
N ALA A 19 -6.41 -20.01 -34.73
CA ALA A 19 -7.08 -21.29 -34.93
C ALA A 19 -8.38 -21.13 -35.76
N GLY A 20 -9.16 -20.08 -35.51
CA GLY A 20 -10.37 -19.77 -36.28
C GLY A 20 -10.08 -19.50 -37.76
N LEU A 21 -9.06 -18.68 -38.04
CA LEU A 21 -8.64 -18.38 -39.41
C LEU A 21 -8.10 -19.62 -40.15
N LYS A 22 -7.32 -20.47 -39.49
CA LYS A 22 -6.86 -21.75 -40.07
C LYS A 22 -8.00 -22.74 -40.27
N GLY A 23 -9.02 -22.71 -39.41
CA GLY A 23 -10.23 -23.50 -39.53
C GLY A 23 -11.07 -23.14 -40.76
N ILE A 24 -10.99 -21.89 -41.25
CA ILE A 24 -11.60 -21.49 -42.53
C ILE A 24 -10.83 -22.12 -43.69
N ASN A 25 -9.51 -21.90 -43.73
CA ASN A 25 -8.60 -22.57 -44.65
C ASN A 25 -7.16 -22.44 -44.12
N PRO A 26 -6.37 -23.53 -44.05
CA PRO A 26 -5.02 -23.46 -43.47
C PRO A 26 -4.09 -22.45 -44.14
N LYS A 27 -4.08 -22.38 -45.49
CA LYS A 27 -3.23 -21.44 -46.24
C LYS A 27 -3.68 -20.00 -46.06
N PHE A 28 -5.00 -19.75 -46.00
CA PHE A 28 -5.56 -18.44 -45.72
C PHE A 28 -5.23 -17.99 -44.30
N GLY A 29 -5.40 -18.87 -43.31
CA GLY A 29 -5.09 -18.57 -41.92
C GLY A 29 -3.62 -18.21 -41.73
N ASP A 30 -2.71 -19.02 -42.26
CA ASP A 30 -1.26 -18.73 -42.20
C ASP A 30 -0.92 -17.41 -42.92
N PHE A 31 -1.56 -17.11 -44.06
CA PHE A 31 -1.35 -15.86 -44.79
C PHE A 31 -1.82 -14.64 -43.99
N VAL A 32 -3.04 -14.67 -43.44
CA VAL A 32 -3.62 -13.57 -42.66
C VAL A 32 -2.84 -13.35 -41.37
N THR A 33 -2.48 -14.41 -40.64
CA THR A 33 -1.70 -14.28 -39.40
C THR A 33 -0.35 -13.62 -39.64
N ARG A 34 0.34 -13.98 -40.72
CA ARG A 34 1.63 -13.36 -41.10
C ARG A 34 1.46 -11.88 -41.46
N VAL A 35 0.58 -11.57 -42.40
CA VAL A 35 0.45 -10.20 -42.96
C VAL A 35 -0.20 -9.24 -41.96
N ALA A 36 -1.29 -9.66 -41.28
CA ALA A 36 -1.94 -8.81 -40.29
C ALA A 36 -1.09 -8.69 -39.01
N GLY A 37 -0.34 -9.72 -38.64
CA GLY A 37 0.56 -9.68 -37.48
C GLY A 37 1.59 -8.56 -37.54
N GLU A 38 2.17 -8.30 -38.72
CA GLU A 38 3.14 -7.23 -38.97
C GLU A 38 2.52 -5.83 -38.80
N VAL A 39 1.38 -5.57 -39.46
CA VAL A 39 0.72 -4.26 -39.42
C VAL A 39 0.15 -3.96 -38.03
N TRP A 40 -0.43 -4.95 -37.37
CA TRP A 40 -0.90 -4.80 -36.00
C TRP A 40 0.26 -4.62 -35.00
N GLY A 41 1.48 -5.05 -35.33
CA GLY A 41 2.68 -4.88 -34.52
C GLY A 41 3.29 -3.47 -34.50
N LEU A 42 2.85 -2.55 -35.36
CA LEU A 42 3.41 -1.18 -35.42
C LEU A 42 3.08 -0.37 -34.15
N PRO A 43 4.02 0.40 -33.57
CA PRO A 43 3.90 0.88 -32.18
C PRO A 43 3.06 2.14 -31.98
N LEU A 44 2.80 2.92 -33.03
CA LEU A 44 2.25 4.28 -32.89
C LEU A 44 0.77 4.33 -32.53
N ILE A 45 -0.01 3.30 -32.92
CA ILE A 45 -1.43 3.18 -32.59
C ILE A 45 -1.61 1.91 -31.76
N ASP A 46 -2.23 2.03 -30.59
CA ASP A 46 -2.45 0.90 -29.69
C ASP A 46 -3.45 -0.12 -30.28
N GLN A 47 -3.44 -1.33 -29.72
CA GLN A 47 -4.22 -2.46 -30.24
C GLN A 47 -5.74 -2.23 -30.14
N LYS A 48 -6.20 -1.57 -29.07
CA LYS A 48 -7.62 -1.28 -28.85
C LYS A 48 -8.11 -0.26 -29.88
N THR A 49 -7.35 0.80 -30.11
CA THR A 49 -7.66 1.82 -31.12
C THR A 49 -7.66 1.22 -32.54
N LYS A 50 -6.70 0.36 -32.88
CA LYS A 50 -6.70 -0.36 -34.18
C LYS A 50 -7.96 -1.20 -34.38
N ALA A 51 -8.42 -1.89 -33.34
CA ALA A 51 -9.63 -2.70 -33.41
C ALA A 51 -10.90 -1.85 -33.59
N LEU A 52 -10.99 -0.70 -32.91
CA LEU A 52 -12.09 0.27 -33.12
C LEU A 52 -12.08 0.86 -34.55
N ILE A 53 -10.90 1.16 -35.10
CA ILE A 53 -10.78 1.60 -36.50
C ILE A 53 -11.25 0.49 -37.45
N ALA A 54 -10.87 -0.77 -37.22
CA ALA A 54 -11.30 -1.90 -38.05
C ALA A 54 -12.83 -2.07 -38.02
N ILE A 55 -13.47 -1.90 -36.85
CA ILE A 55 -14.94 -1.88 -36.73
C ILE A 55 -15.55 -0.75 -37.54
N ALA A 56 -14.99 0.47 -37.48
CA ALA A 56 -15.46 1.59 -38.27
C ALA A 56 -15.39 1.31 -39.78
N VAL A 57 -14.30 0.69 -40.24
CA VAL A 57 -14.10 0.27 -41.65
C VAL A 57 -15.16 -0.76 -42.07
N ASP A 58 -15.48 -1.74 -41.22
CA ASP A 58 -16.50 -2.74 -41.50
C ASP A 58 -17.91 -2.13 -41.64
N ILE A 59 -18.24 -1.15 -40.79
CA ILE A 59 -19.50 -0.39 -40.85
C ILE A 59 -19.61 0.34 -42.19
N VAL A 60 -18.55 1.06 -42.59
CA VAL A 60 -18.52 1.81 -43.86
C VAL A 60 -18.74 0.88 -45.06
N ASN A 61 -18.08 -0.27 -45.04
CA ASN A 61 -18.12 -1.29 -46.10
C ASN A 61 -19.38 -2.18 -46.06
N GLN A 62 -20.31 -1.96 -45.11
CA GLN A 62 -21.48 -2.81 -44.86
C GLN A 62 -21.14 -4.29 -44.68
N ASN A 63 -19.91 -4.56 -44.28
CA ASN A 63 -19.44 -5.89 -44.00
C ASN A 63 -19.85 -6.17 -42.56
N HIS A 64 -21.13 -6.45 -42.31
CA HIS A 64 -21.62 -6.92 -41.00
C HIS A 64 -22.71 -8.01 -41.11
N ARG A 65 -22.85 -8.65 -42.28
CA ARG A 65 -23.81 -9.73 -42.57
C ARG A 65 -23.10 -10.91 -43.25
N GLY A 66 -23.54 -12.15 -42.97
CA GLY A 66 -23.03 -13.38 -43.59
C GLY A 66 -21.93 -14.11 -42.81
N SER A 67 -21.72 -15.40 -43.11
CA SER A 67 -20.85 -16.34 -42.36
C SER A 67 -19.34 -16.22 -42.63
N GLY A 68 -18.91 -15.17 -43.33
CA GLY A 68 -17.49 -14.88 -43.63
C GLY A 68 -17.09 -13.45 -43.32
N ASN A 69 -17.86 -12.78 -42.47
CA ASN A 69 -17.77 -11.36 -42.22
C ASN A 69 -16.76 -11.01 -41.10
N PRO A 70 -15.84 -10.04 -41.30
CA PRO A 70 -14.86 -9.64 -40.29
C PRO A 70 -15.45 -8.87 -39.09
N PHE A 71 -16.64 -8.28 -39.19
CA PHE A 71 -17.20 -7.38 -38.16
C PHE A 71 -17.27 -8.01 -36.78
N THR A 72 -17.81 -9.23 -36.68
CA THR A 72 -17.89 -9.94 -35.40
C THR A 72 -16.50 -10.26 -34.85
N ALA A 73 -15.53 -10.57 -35.71
CA ALA A 73 -14.16 -10.83 -35.30
C ALA A 73 -13.49 -9.56 -34.77
N HIS A 74 -13.65 -8.41 -35.44
CA HIS A 74 -13.08 -7.14 -34.99
C HIS A 74 -13.74 -6.61 -33.70
N ILE A 75 -15.06 -6.84 -33.51
CA ILE A 75 -15.73 -6.57 -32.23
C ILE A 75 -15.11 -7.40 -31.10
N ASN A 76 -14.92 -8.71 -31.30
CA ASN A 76 -14.29 -9.58 -30.30
C ASN A 76 -12.83 -9.20 -30.03
N MET A 77 -12.07 -8.80 -31.06
CA MET A 77 -10.70 -8.29 -30.91
C MET A 77 -10.67 -7.01 -30.08
N ALA A 78 -11.59 -6.07 -30.30
CA ALA A 78 -11.69 -4.85 -29.51
C ALA A 78 -11.98 -5.16 -28.03
N LEU A 79 -12.93 -6.07 -27.76
CA LEU A 79 -13.26 -6.51 -26.40
C LEU A 79 -12.06 -7.17 -25.69
N LYS A 80 -11.32 -8.06 -26.36
CA LYS A 80 -10.09 -8.70 -25.83
C LYS A 80 -8.96 -7.69 -25.55
N GLN A 81 -8.98 -6.54 -26.22
CA GLN A 81 -8.05 -5.43 -25.99
C GLN A 81 -8.58 -4.41 -24.95
N GLY A 82 -9.68 -4.71 -24.27
CA GLY A 82 -10.24 -3.87 -23.21
C GLY A 82 -11.14 -2.74 -23.70
N ALA A 83 -11.66 -2.82 -24.93
CA ALA A 83 -12.81 -1.99 -25.31
C ALA A 83 -14.06 -2.44 -24.57
N THR A 84 -14.81 -1.47 -24.07
CA THR A 84 -16.10 -1.70 -23.41
C THR A 84 -17.23 -1.69 -24.44
N ARG A 85 -18.38 -2.26 -24.06
CA ARG A 85 -19.59 -2.18 -24.87
C ARG A 85 -19.98 -0.71 -25.14
N GLN A 86 -19.86 0.14 -24.12
CA GLN A 86 -20.17 1.57 -24.22
C GLN A 86 -19.28 2.28 -25.24
N GLU A 87 -17.98 1.99 -25.27
CA GLU A 87 -17.04 2.57 -26.26
C GLU A 87 -17.38 2.12 -27.69
N ILE A 88 -17.86 0.89 -27.88
CA ILE A 88 -18.30 0.39 -29.20
C ILE A 88 -19.64 1.03 -29.60
N GLU A 89 -20.58 1.21 -28.66
CA GLU A 89 -21.85 1.90 -28.90
C GLU A 89 -21.63 3.39 -29.22
N GLU A 90 -20.68 4.04 -28.54
CA GLU A 90 -20.26 5.41 -28.85
C GLU A 90 -19.65 5.51 -30.24
N LEU A 91 -18.78 4.57 -30.63
CA LEU A 91 -18.26 4.47 -32.00
C LEU A 91 -19.40 4.33 -33.01
N PHE A 92 -20.42 3.52 -32.73
CA PHE A 92 -21.56 3.37 -33.64
C PHE A 92 -22.34 4.67 -33.81
N LEU A 93 -22.64 5.36 -32.70
CA LEU A 93 -23.29 6.67 -32.72
C LEU A 93 -22.47 7.70 -33.51
N PHE A 94 -21.15 7.71 -33.33
CA PHE A 94 -20.25 8.53 -34.12
C PHE A 94 -20.34 8.18 -35.61
N MET A 95 -20.32 6.89 -35.95
CA MET A 95 -20.45 6.41 -37.33
C MET A 95 -21.83 6.67 -37.95
N CYS A 96 -22.88 6.98 -37.18
CA CYS A 96 -24.17 7.40 -37.76
C CYS A 96 -24.01 8.66 -38.60
N ILE A 97 -23.14 9.58 -38.17
CA ILE A 97 -22.88 10.86 -38.83
C ILE A 97 -22.04 10.66 -40.11
N TYR A 98 -21.06 9.76 -40.08
CA TYR A 98 -20.08 9.62 -41.15
C TYR A 98 -20.36 8.47 -42.13
N ALA A 99 -20.99 7.38 -41.70
CA ALA A 99 -21.38 6.25 -42.54
C ALA A 99 -22.89 6.19 -42.84
N GLY A 100 -23.70 6.98 -42.12
CA GLY A 100 -25.15 7.09 -42.28
C GLY A 100 -25.94 6.15 -41.35
N PHE A 101 -27.03 6.68 -40.78
CA PHE A 101 -27.89 6.00 -39.81
C PHE A 101 -28.32 4.59 -40.22
N ASN A 102 -28.69 4.38 -41.49
CA ASN A 102 -29.15 3.08 -41.98
C ASN A 102 -28.06 2.01 -42.00
N LYS A 103 -26.79 2.39 -42.17
CA LYS A 103 -25.67 1.43 -42.11
C LYS A 103 -25.41 0.98 -40.67
N VAL A 104 -25.57 1.89 -39.71
CA VAL A 104 -25.31 1.63 -38.30
C VAL A 104 -26.47 0.91 -37.61
N ALA A 105 -27.71 1.14 -38.03
CA ALA A 105 -28.88 0.52 -37.41
C ALA A 105 -28.79 -1.02 -37.36
N SER A 106 -28.33 -1.66 -38.43
CA SER A 106 -28.09 -3.11 -38.44
C SER A 106 -26.83 -3.55 -37.68
N CYS A 107 -25.86 -2.65 -37.49
CA CYS A 107 -24.71 -2.88 -36.61
C CYS A 107 -25.15 -2.94 -35.15
N PHE A 108 -26.05 -2.05 -34.67
CA PHE A 108 -26.64 -2.18 -33.34
C PHE A 108 -27.40 -3.50 -33.17
N GLY A 109 -28.19 -3.91 -34.17
CA GLY A 109 -28.85 -5.21 -34.15
C GLY A 109 -27.86 -6.38 -34.11
N THR A 110 -26.72 -6.28 -34.79
CA THR A 110 -25.66 -7.31 -34.79
C THR A 110 -24.86 -7.29 -33.51
N LEU A 111 -24.58 -6.13 -32.92
CA LEU A 111 -23.93 -5.97 -31.62
C LEU A 111 -24.83 -6.52 -30.52
N ASN A 112 -26.12 -6.18 -30.52
CA ASN A 112 -27.10 -6.78 -29.64
C ASN A 112 -27.15 -8.29 -29.83
N LYS A 113 -27.15 -8.81 -31.08
CA LYS A 113 -26.99 -10.25 -31.29
C LYS A 113 -25.66 -10.80 -30.82
N ILE A 114 -24.55 -10.08 -30.88
CA ILE A 114 -23.26 -10.55 -30.34
C ILE A 114 -23.30 -10.56 -28.82
N PHE A 115 -23.99 -9.62 -28.17
CA PHE A 115 -24.16 -9.57 -26.71
C PHE A 115 -25.33 -10.42 -26.20
N GLU A 116 -26.32 -10.73 -27.04
CA GLU A 116 -27.42 -11.66 -26.83
C GLU A 116 -27.02 -13.06 -27.26
N GLN A 117 -26.04 -13.25 -28.15
CA GLN A 117 -25.33 -14.49 -28.41
C GLN A 117 -24.09 -14.57 -27.55
N SER A 118 -23.63 -13.54 -26.84
CA SER A 118 -22.68 -13.70 -25.72
C SER A 118 -23.44 -13.86 -24.43
N GLY A 119 -24.68 -13.36 -24.36
CA GLY A 119 -25.70 -13.65 -23.36
C GLY A 119 -26.37 -15.00 -23.60
N ASN A 120 -26.61 -15.40 -24.86
CA ASN A 120 -27.07 -16.72 -25.28
C ASN A 120 -25.92 -17.66 -25.61
N ARG A 121 -24.65 -17.26 -25.76
CA ARG A 121 -23.49 -18.16 -25.61
C ARG A 121 -23.12 -18.17 -24.14
N GLN A 122 -23.43 -17.18 -23.31
CA GLN A 122 -23.53 -17.41 -21.86
C GLN A 122 -24.70 -18.33 -21.51
N MET A 123 -25.81 -18.37 -22.28
CA MET A 123 -26.94 -19.31 -22.05
C MET A 123 -26.91 -20.61 -22.89
N ILE A 124 -26.08 -20.73 -23.94
CA ILE A 124 -25.94 -21.90 -24.85
C ILE A 124 -24.47 -22.42 -24.86
N SER A 125 -23.47 -21.62 -24.48
CA SER A 125 -22.25 -22.14 -23.82
C SER A 125 -22.49 -22.41 -22.34
N ALA A 126 -23.64 -22.02 -21.76
CA ALA A 126 -24.16 -22.75 -20.59
C ALA A 126 -24.52 -24.21 -20.91
N THR A 127 -24.36 -24.66 -22.16
CA THR A 127 -24.40 -26.08 -22.55
C THR A 127 -23.00 -26.69 -22.81
N ARG A 128 -21.93 -25.92 -22.62
CA ARG A 128 -20.63 -26.43 -22.12
C ARG A 128 -20.21 -25.53 -20.97
N LYS A 129 -20.85 -25.77 -19.82
CA LYS A 129 -20.56 -25.08 -18.56
C LYS A 129 -19.07 -25.11 -18.34
N GLU A 130 -18.44 -23.93 -18.34
CA GLU A 130 -17.02 -23.83 -18.04
C GLU A 130 -16.77 -24.49 -16.68
N ASP A 131 -15.94 -25.52 -16.70
CA ASP A 131 -15.56 -26.26 -15.52
C ASP A 131 -14.19 -25.76 -15.06
N TYR A 132 -14.21 -24.99 -13.99
CA TYR A 132 -13.05 -24.43 -13.33
C TYR A 132 -12.42 -25.41 -12.34
N ALA A 133 -12.87 -26.66 -12.24
CA ALA A 133 -12.33 -27.65 -11.29
C ALA A 133 -10.80 -27.85 -11.42
N ILE A 134 -10.23 -27.57 -12.61
CA ILE A 134 -8.79 -27.61 -12.86
C ILE A 134 -8.01 -26.69 -11.91
N ARG A 135 -8.59 -25.58 -11.46
CA ARG A 135 -7.92 -24.61 -10.58
C ARG A 135 -7.47 -25.18 -9.24
N ASP A 136 -8.18 -26.19 -8.73
CA ASP A 136 -7.90 -26.81 -7.43
C ASP A 136 -6.97 -28.03 -7.56
N GLN A 137 -6.59 -28.45 -8.77
CA GLN A 137 -5.85 -29.70 -8.99
C GLN A 137 -4.42 -29.70 -8.42
N ASN A 138 -3.84 -28.52 -8.22
CA ASN A 138 -2.49 -28.38 -7.70
C ASN A 138 -2.43 -28.59 -6.18
N GLY A 139 -3.52 -28.36 -5.45
CA GLY A 139 -3.66 -28.72 -4.03
C GLY A 139 -3.82 -30.23 -3.88
N LYS A 140 -2.73 -30.95 -3.64
CA LYS A 140 -2.73 -32.42 -3.59
C LYS A 140 -3.09 -32.99 -2.22
N LEU A 141 -2.82 -32.26 -1.15
CA LEU A 141 -3.20 -32.59 0.22
C LEU A 141 -4.09 -31.47 0.77
N ALA A 142 -5.15 -31.83 1.48
CA ALA A 142 -5.99 -30.89 2.23
C ALA A 142 -5.82 -31.10 3.74
N PHE A 143 -5.67 -29.99 4.46
CA PHE A 143 -5.71 -29.86 5.91
C PHE A 143 -7.02 -29.16 6.26
N TYR A 144 -7.98 -29.92 6.80
CA TYR A 144 -9.38 -29.53 6.92
C TYR A 144 -9.78 -29.48 8.40
N VAL A 145 -10.00 -28.28 8.93
CA VAL A 145 -10.13 -28.05 10.38
C VAL A 145 -11.54 -27.57 10.73
N LEU A 146 -12.24 -28.34 11.56
CA LEU A 146 -13.55 -27.98 12.10
C LEU A 146 -13.38 -27.14 13.37
N LEU A 147 -14.09 -26.02 13.48
CA LEU A 147 -13.83 -24.99 14.50
C LEU A 147 -15.08 -24.64 15.31
N TRP A 148 -14.95 -24.73 16.64
CA TRP A 148 -15.98 -24.31 17.58
C TRP A 148 -15.55 -23.04 18.30
N LYS A 149 -16.47 -22.08 18.36
CA LYS A 149 -16.29 -20.84 19.10
C LYS A 149 -16.03 -21.11 20.59
N ARG A 150 -15.10 -20.36 21.17
CA ARG A 150 -14.85 -20.31 22.61
C ARG A 150 -16.12 -19.94 23.40
N LYS A 151 -16.30 -20.57 24.57
CA LYS A 151 -17.37 -20.19 25.50
C LYS A 151 -17.10 -18.79 26.07
N GLY A 152 -18.15 -17.99 26.21
CA GLY A 152 -18.05 -16.63 26.77
C GLY A 152 -17.83 -15.49 25.78
N ILE A 153 -17.60 -15.76 24.49
CA ILE A 153 -17.53 -14.71 23.45
C ILE A 153 -18.76 -14.70 22.55
N ALA A 154 -19.16 -13.53 22.04
CA ALA A 154 -20.27 -13.40 21.10
C ALA A 154 -19.94 -14.03 19.74
N LEU A 155 -20.93 -14.58 19.04
CA LEU A 155 -20.74 -15.22 17.72
C LEU A 155 -20.22 -14.24 16.67
N LYS A 156 -20.68 -12.98 16.71
CA LYS A 156 -20.18 -11.92 15.83
C LYS A 156 -18.69 -11.63 16.07
N LEU A 157 -18.27 -11.54 17.34
CA LEU A 157 -16.86 -11.32 17.69
C LEU A 157 -15.98 -12.46 17.20
N PHE A 158 -16.44 -13.71 17.35
CA PHE A 158 -15.75 -14.89 16.82
C PHE A 158 -15.49 -14.78 15.32
N TYR A 159 -16.53 -14.51 14.52
CA TYR A 159 -16.38 -14.40 13.07
C TYR A 159 -15.53 -13.20 12.66
N ASP A 160 -15.69 -12.05 13.32
CA ASP A 160 -14.93 -10.85 12.99
C ASP A 160 -13.45 -11.00 13.36
N TYR A 161 -13.14 -11.61 14.50
CA TYR A 161 -11.76 -11.91 14.88
C TYR A 161 -11.13 -12.94 13.96
N TRP A 162 -11.86 -14.03 13.66
CA TRP A 162 -11.34 -15.12 12.85
C TRP A 162 -10.95 -14.68 11.43
N LYS A 163 -11.80 -13.90 10.75
CA LYS A 163 -11.51 -13.45 9.38
C LYS A 163 -10.63 -12.20 9.28
N ASN A 164 -10.58 -11.37 10.33
CA ASN A 164 -9.84 -10.10 10.27
C ASN A 164 -8.52 -10.09 11.03
N VAL A 165 -8.31 -11.02 11.96
CA VAL A 165 -7.10 -11.10 12.79
C VAL A 165 -6.40 -12.45 12.60
N HIS A 166 -7.09 -13.54 12.92
CA HIS A 166 -6.51 -14.90 12.84
C HIS A 166 -6.22 -15.33 11.39
N GLY A 167 -7.11 -14.98 10.45
CA GLY A 167 -7.00 -15.29 9.03
C GLY A 167 -5.71 -14.74 8.40
N PRO A 168 -5.47 -13.41 8.45
CA PRO A 168 -4.22 -12.82 7.98
C PRO A 168 -2.99 -13.42 8.67
N LEU A 169 -3.03 -13.66 9.99
CA LEU A 169 -1.92 -14.30 10.71
C LEU A 169 -1.57 -15.67 10.10
N CYS A 170 -2.57 -16.51 9.90
CA CYS A 170 -2.39 -17.83 9.28
C CYS A 170 -1.89 -17.73 7.83
N ALA A 171 -2.38 -16.77 7.04
CA ALA A 171 -1.97 -16.56 5.66
C ALA A 171 -0.47 -16.28 5.47
N HIS A 172 0.19 -15.73 6.50
CA HIS A 172 1.62 -15.42 6.48
C HIS A 172 2.52 -16.63 6.77
N LEU A 173 1.94 -17.78 7.16
CA LEU A 173 2.72 -19.00 7.33
C LEU A 173 3.14 -19.59 5.96
N PRO A 174 4.37 -20.10 5.83
CA PRO A 174 4.89 -20.64 4.57
C PRO A 174 4.22 -21.97 4.15
N GLY A 175 4.36 -22.33 2.87
CA GLY A 175 4.00 -23.64 2.31
C GLY A 175 2.56 -23.77 1.82
N GLN A 176 1.66 -22.85 2.15
CA GLN A 176 0.26 -22.94 1.74
C GLN A 176 0.10 -22.76 0.22
N HIS A 177 -0.67 -23.65 -0.43
CA HIS A 177 -1.11 -23.46 -1.81
C HIS A 177 -2.44 -22.71 -1.87
N GLN A 178 -3.41 -23.10 -1.04
CA GLN A 178 -4.68 -22.38 -0.86
C GLN A 178 -5.05 -22.35 0.62
N TYR A 179 -5.77 -21.31 1.05
CA TYR A 179 -6.34 -21.20 2.39
C TYR A 179 -7.68 -20.47 2.35
N TRP A 180 -8.74 -21.19 2.75
CA TRP A 180 -10.10 -20.68 2.89
C TRP A 180 -10.60 -20.78 4.33
N GLN A 181 -11.41 -19.80 4.72
CA GLN A 181 -12.31 -19.88 5.87
C GLN A 181 -13.75 -19.94 5.38
N PHE A 182 -14.46 -20.99 5.74
CA PHE A 182 -15.88 -21.17 5.48
C PHE A 182 -16.67 -20.89 6.75
N HIS A 183 -17.49 -19.84 6.72
CA HIS A 183 -18.35 -19.43 7.82
C HIS A 183 -19.71 -20.07 7.64
N LEU A 184 -20.09 -20.92 8.59
CA LEU A 184 -21.26 -21.78 8.45
C LEU A 184 -22.42 -21.29 9.31
N ASP A 185 -23.63 -21.61 8.89
CA ASP A 185 -24.82 -21.53 9.73
C ASP A 185 -25.12 -22.88 10.38
N ARG A 186 -26.05 -22.86 11.34
CA ARG A 186 -26.43 -24.06 12.09
C ARG A 186 -27.12 -25.04 11.15
N ASN A 187 -26.83 -26.33 11.33
CA ASN A 187 -27.66 -27.39 10.76
C ASN A 187 -28.98 -27.46 11.55
N GLU A 188 -30.05 -26.88 11.01
CA GLU A 188 -31.40 -26.89 11.61
C GLU A 188 -32.24 -28.11 11.20
N GLY A 189 -31.70 -28.99 10.34
CA GLY A 189 -32.41 -30.14 9.77
C GLY A 189 -33.42 -29.74 8.68
N GLY A 190 -34.03 -30.74 8.04
CA GLY A 190 -35.16 -30.57 7.12
C GLY A 190 -34.82 -30.08 5.69
N ILE A 191 -33.61 -29.57 5.44
CA ILE A 191 -33.19 -29.08 4.11
C ILE A 191 -32.70 -30.23 3.21
N TRP A 192 -32.12 -31.28 3.79
CA TRP A 192 -31.56 -32.40 3.05
C TRP A 192 -32.52 -33.58 3.03
N PRO A 193 -32.74 -34.26 1.88
CA PRO A 193 -33.66 -35.39 1.81
C PRO A 193 -33.27 -36.51 2.77
N THR A 194 -34.26 -37.04 3.50
CA THR A 194 -34.05 -38.18 4.39
C THR A 194 -33.87 -39.47 3.60
N VAL A 195 -32.87 -40.25 3.97
CA VAL A 195 -32.64 -41.60 3.43
C VAL A 195 -32.83 -42.58 4.56
N GLU A 196 -33.64 -43.62 4.32
CA GLU A 196 -33.94 -44.63 5.33
C GLU A 196 -32.65 -45.28 5.85
N ASN A 197 -32.51 -45.37 7.17
CA ASN A 197 -31.31 -45.88 7.86
C ASN A 197 -30.03 -45.04 7.74
N VAL A 198 -30.12 -43.77 7.31
CA VAL A 198 -29.02 -42.80 7.39
C VAL A 198 -29.38 -41.70 8.39
N ASP A 199 -28.54 -41.51 9.42
CA ASP A 199 -28.76 -40.46 10.42
C ASP A 199 -28.42 -39.07 9.85
N SER A 200 -29.30 -38.10 10.12
CA SER A 200 -29.11 -36.70 9.72
C SER A 200 -29.25 -35.73 10.91
N THR A 201 -29.25 -36.24 12.14
CA THR A 201 -29.41 -35.45 13.35
C THR A 201 -28.05 -34.96 13.87
N CYS A 202 -27.95 -33.66 14.17
CA CYS A 202 -26.74 -33.04 14.69
C CYS A 202 -26.95 -32.54 16.14
N PRO A 203 -26.37 -33.24 17.14
CA PRO A 203 -26.36 -32.79 18.54
C PRO A 203 -25.75 -31.39 18.68
N GLU A 204 -26.20 -30.61 19.67
CA GLU A 204 -25.79 -29.21 19.81
C GLU A 204 -24.28 -29.06 20.03
N GLU A 205 -23.67 -29.98 20.76
CA GLU A 205 -22.23 -30.04 21.03
C GLU A 205 -21.37 -30.31 19.78
N ASP A 206 -21.94 -30.97 18.77
CA ASP A 206 -21.24 -31.33 17.53
C ASP A 206 -21.42 -30.25 16.44
N ARG A 207 -22.17 -29.18 16.72
CA ARG A 207 -22.38 -28.04 15.81
C ARG A 207 -21.18 -27.08 15.85
N PHE A 208 -20.25 -27.25 14.93
CA PHE A 208 -19.14 -26.32 14.71
C PHE A 208 -19.61 -25.03 14.01
N ASN A 209 -18.83 -23.96 14.13
CA ASN A 209 -19.15 -22.62 13.61
C ASN A 209 -18.48 -22.32 12.26
N GLY A 210 -17.44 -23.06 11.90
CA GLY A 210 -16.76 -22.87 10.63
C GLY A 210 -15.71 -23.91 10.34
N ILE A 211 -15.15 -23.82 9.14
CA ILE A 211 -14.11 -24.70 8.63
C ILE A 211 -12.96 -23.86 8.12
N ALA A 212 -11.74 -24.16 8.55
CA ALA A 212 -10.52 -23.71 7.88
C ALA A 212 -10.02 -24.82 6.97
N GLU A 213 -9.89 -24.54 5.68
CA GLU A 213 -9.31 -25.48 4.73
C GLU A 213 -8.03 -24.91 4.13
N LEU A 214 -6.95 -25.66 4.26
CA LEU A 214 -5.66 -25.36 3.66
C LEU A 214 -5.26 -26.48 2.69
N THR A 215 -4.70 -26.13 1.54
CA THR A 215 -4.15 -27.13 0.61
C THR A 215 -2.66 -26.95 0.39
N PHE A 216 -1.98 -28.05 0.04
CA PHE A 216 -0.54 -28.09 -0.16
C PHE A 216 -0.21 -28.83 -1.46
N ALA A 217 0.74 -28.27 -2.23
CA ALA A 217 1.15 -28.85 -3.50
C ALA A 217 2.07 -30.07 -3.30
N THR A 218 2.94 -30.00 -2.28
CA THR A 218 3.90 -31.07 -1.97
C THR A 218 3.92 -31.43 -0.48
N LYS A 219 4.47 -32.60 -0.14
CA LYS A 219 4.69 -32.99 1.25
C LYS A 219 5.67 -32.06 1.97
N ALA A 220 6.67 -31.54 1.25
CA ALA A 220 7.64 -30.62 1.81
C ALA A 220 6.96 -29.32 2.26
N ASP A 221 6.07 -28.77 1.43
CA ASP A 221 5.31 -27.57 1.76
C ASP A 221 4.47 -27.74 3.03
N PHE A 222 3.81 -28.90 3.17
CA PHE A 222 3.05 -29.23 4.36
C PHE A 222 3.93 -29.34 5.61
N GLN A 223 5.13 -29.93 5.49
CA GLN A 223 6.07 -29.99 6.62
C GLN A 223 6.59 -28.60 7.02
N THR A 224 6.90 -27.74 6.05
CA THR A 224 7.30 -26.35 6.30
C THR A 224 6.20 -25.59 7.04
N TYR A 225 4.93 -25.78 6.65
CA TYR A 225 3.79 -25.22 7.37
C TYR A 225 3.71 -25.71 8.81
N LEU A 226 3.80 -27.03 9.04
CA LEU A 226 3.73 -27.60 10.39
C LEU A 226 4.83 -27.08 11.33
N GLN A 227 6.02 -26.80 10.81
CA GLN A 227 7.12 -26.20 11.59
C GLN A 227 6.80 -24.77 12.05
N ALA A 228 6.06 -24.00 11.24
CA ALA A 228 5.65 -22.63 11.55
C ALA A 228 4.32 -22.54 12.30
N PHE A 229 3.51 -23.60 12.27
CA PHE A 229 2.15 -23.68 12.82
C PHE A 229 2.06 -23.34 14.31
N GLY A 230 3.13 -23.54 15.08
CA GLY A 230 3.20 -23.22 16.51
C GLY A 230 2.82 -21.77 16.85
N ILE A 231 3.04 -20.82 15.92
CA ILE A 231 2.66 -19.40 16.09
C ILE A 231 1.14 -19.25 16.26
N LEU A 232 0.33 -20.07 15.58
CA LEU A 232 -1.13 -19.97 15.64
C LEU A 232 -1.70 -20.51 16.95
N MET A 233 -1.02 -21.43 17.62
CA MET A 233 -1.52 -22.04 18.87
C MET A 233 -1.80 -21.00 19.94
N ALA A 234 -0.93 -19.99 20.05
CA ALA A 234 -1.09 -18.88 20.97
C ALA A 234 -2.22 -17.91 20.58
N ASP A 235 -2.69 -17.92 19.34
CA ASP A 235 -3.83 -17.10 18.94
C ASP A 235 -5.16 -17.88 18.99
N GLU A 236 -5.12 -19.17 18.71
CA GLU A 236 -6.30 -20.05 18.68
C GLU A 236 -7.10 -20.02 19.99
N HIS A 237 -6.44 -19.95 21.16
CA HIS A 237 -7.12 -19.89 22.45
C HIS A 237 -7.98 -18.62 22.63
N ASN A 238 -7.73 -17.55 21.86
CA ASN A 238 -8.54 -16.33 21.92
C ASN A 238 -9.95 -16.57 21.38
N LEU A 239 -10.11 -17.46 20.39
CA LEU A 239 -11.36 -17.62 19.65
C LEU A 239 -11.96 -19.03 19.65
N PHE A 240 -11.16 -20.08 19.81
CA PHE A 240 -11.63 -21.47 19.70
C PHE A 240 -11.76 -22.15 21.06
N GLY A 241 -12.81 -22.96 21.21
CA GLY A 241 -12.95 -23.91 22.33
C GLY A 241 -12.62 -25.35 21.93
N LYS A 242 -12.74 -25.66 20.63
CA LYS A 242 -12.41 -26.96 20.03
C LYS A 242 -11.98 -26.73 18.59
N ALA A 243 -10.94 -27.43 18.13
CA ALA A 243 -10.41 -27.36 16.78
C ALA A 243 -9.92 -28.76 16.34
N ILE A 244 -10.67 -29.42 15.45
CA ILE A 244 -10.39 -30.80 15.02
C ILE A 244 -9.87 -30.80 13.59
N ALA A 245 -8.63 -31.22 13.40
CA ALA A 245 -7.94 -31.19 12.13
C ALA A 245 -7.90 -32.57 11.46
N TYR A 246 -8.43 -32.65 10.24
CA TYR A 246 -8.35 -33.81 9.37
C TYR A 246 -7.32 -33.58 8.26
N ASN A 247 -6.61 -34.64 7.89
CA ASN A 247 -5.72 -34.64 6.72
C ASN A 247 -6.34 -35.48 5.61
N THR A 248 -5.99 -35.21 4.36
CA THR A 248 -6.18 -36.17 3.26
C THR A 248 -4.84 -36.76 2.84
N SER A 249 -4.79 -38.02 2.44
CA SER A 249 -3.67 -38.50 1.63
C SER A 249 -3.57 -37.72 0.30
N PHE A 250 -2.39 -37.76 -0.34
CA PHE A 250 -2.17 -37.09 -1.61
C PHE A 250 -3.14 -37.62 -2.68
N GLY A 251 -3.97 -36.75 -3.25
CA GLY A 251 -4.97 -37.09 -4.27
C GLY A 251 -6.35 -37.47 -3.72
N ASN A 252 -6.52 -37.55 -2.39
CA ASN A 252 -7.81 -37.84 -1.74
C ASN A 252 -8.72 -36.60 -1.56
N SER A 253 -8.26 -35.42 -1.97
CA SER A 253 -9.08 -34.22 -2.14
C SER A 253 -9.22 -33.93 -3.63
N LYS A 254 -10.45 -33.86 -4.14
CA LYS A 254 -10.71 -33.68 -5.57
C LYS A 254 -11.95 -32.83 -5.81
N THR A 255 -11.77 -31.75 -6.56
CA THR A 255 -12.88 -31.00 -7.18
C THR A 255 -13.26 -31.73 -8.47
N TYR A 256 -14.48 -32.25 -8.53
CA TYR A 256 -14.98 -32.98 -9.71
C TYR A 256 -15.62 -32.05 -10.72
N ILE A 257 -16.27 -31.00 -10.24
CA ILE A 257 -16.88 -29.96 -11.06
C ILE A 257 -16.87 -28.65 -10.28
N ASP A 258 -16.60 -27.54 -10.96
CA ASP A 258 -16.70 -26.21 -10.39
C ASP A 258 -17.11 -25.20 -11.46
N ARG A 259 -18.34 -24.75 -11.40
CA ARG A 259 -18.94 -23.79 -12.34
C ARG A 259 -19.04 -22.40 -11.70
N ILE A 260 -18.40 -22.19 -10.55
CA ILE A 260 -18.36 -20.89 -9.86
C ILE A 260 -17.16 -20.09 -10.40
N PRO A 261 -17.38 -18.96 -11.11
CA PRO A 261 -16.31 -18.24 -11.80
C PRO A 261 -15.19 -17.73 -10.89
N THR A 262 -15.53 -17.34 -9.65
CA THR A 262 -14.55 -16.87 -8.67
C THR A 262 -13.99 -18.01 -7.83
N GLY A 263 -12.66 -18.08 -7.71
CA GLY A 263 -11.94 -19.06 -6.88
C GLY A 263 -11.44 -18.52 -5.55
N GLU A 264 -11.46 -17.20 -5.40
CA GLU A 264 -10.95 -16.48 -4.23
C GLU A 264 -12.00 -15.55 -3.59
N PRO A 265 -13.16 -16.07 -3.13
CA PRO A 265 -14.19 -15.26 -2.48
C PRO A 265 -13.65 -14.47 -1.27
N ASN A 266 -14.20 -13.27 -1.07
CA ASN A 266 -14.03 -12.44 0.13
C ASN A 266 -15.41 -11.97 0.63
N GLY A 267 -16.30 -12.91 0.94
CA GLY A 267 -17.68 -12.61 1.36
C GLY A 267 -18.70 -13.64 0.87
N GLU A 268 -19.93 -13.15 0.65
CA GLU A 268 -21.04 -13.95 0.14
C GLU A 268 -20.89 -14.19 -1.37
N LEU A 269 -21.13 -15.43 -1.81
CA LEU A 269 -21.03 -15.82 -3.22
C LEU A 269 -22.33 -15.69 -4.00
N GLY A 270 -23.47 -15.48 -3.32
CA GLY A 270 -24.80 -15.44 -3.95
C GLY A 270 -25.27 -16.78 -4.51
N VAL A 271 -24.70 -17.90 -4.03
CA VAL A 271 -25.09 -19.27 -4.40
C VAL A 271 -25.52 -20.05 -3.16
N THR A 272 -26.33 -21.08 -3.32
CA THR A 272 -26.71 -21.99 -2.23
C THR A 272 -25.62 -23.05 -2.09
N LYS A 273 -24.81 -22.99 -1.03
CA LYS A 273 -23.66 -23.89 -0.84
C LYS A 273 -23.68 -24.55 0.54
N PHE A 274 -23.25 -25.81 0.58
CA PHE A 274 -23.14 -26.60 1.81
C PHE A 274 -21.78 -27.28 1.91
N HIS A 275 -21.32 -27.43 3.15
CA HIS A 275 -20.26 -28.37 3.53
C HIS A 275 -20.92 -29.54 4.25
N VAL A 276 -20.75 -30.75 3.72
CA VAL A 276 -21.45 -31.94 4.21
C VAL A 276 -20.46 -32.92 4.79
N MET A 277 -20.63 -33.25 6.06
CA MET A 277 -19.79 -34.21 6.78
C MET A 277 -20.41 -35.61 6.71
N VAL A 278 -19.59 -36.63 6.47
CA VAL A 278 -20.06 -38.01 6.24
C VAL A 278 -19.32 -39.00 7.14
N LYS A 279 -20.09 -39.80 7.87
CA LYS A 279 -19.57 -40.97 8.62
C LYS A 279 -19.89 -42.25 7.87
N LYS A 280 -18.91 -43.15 7.76
CA LYS A 280 -19.15 -44.46 7.14
C LYS A 280 -19.99 -45.36 8.05
N SER A 281 -20.63 -46.35 7.44
CA SER A 281 -21.26 -47.47 8.13
C SER A 281 -20.22 -48.32 8.86
N ASP A 282 -20.58 -48.79 10.06
CA ASP A 282 -19.75 -49.72 10.84
C ASP A 282 -19.63 -51.09 10.13
N ALA A 283 -20.56 -51.40 9.21
CA ALA A 283 -20.62 -52.66 8.46
C ALA A 283 -19.64 -52.76 7.27
N VAL A 284 -18.98 -51.65 6.88
CA VAL A 284 -18.09 -51.62 5.69
C VAL A 284 -16.68 -51.18 6.05
N SER A 285 -15.68 -51.60 5.26
CA SER A 285 -14.31 -51.11 5.41
C SER A 285 -14.18 -49.66 4.92
N VAL A 286 -13.11 -48.97 5.33
CA VAL A 286 -12.81 -47.60 4.86
C VAL A 286 -12.60 -47.59 3.34
N GLU A 287 -11.95 -48.60 2.77
CA GLU A 287 -11.73 -48.74 1.32
C GLU A 287 -13.03 -48.92 0.56
N ALA A 288 -13.94 -49.77 1.07
CA ALA A 288 -15.25 -49.99 0.45
C ALA A 288 -16.08 -48.69 0.46
N PHE A 289 -16.08 -47.96 1.57
CA PHE A 289 -16.70 -46.64 1.68
C PHE A 289 -16.08 -45.63 0.71
N ARG A 290 -14.74 -45.55 0.64
CA ARG A 290 -14.03 -44.63 -0.25
C ARG A 290 -14.37 -44.90 -1.73
N ARG A 291 -14.40 -46.18 -2.15
CA ARG A 291 -14.84 -46.57 -3.50
C ARG A 291 -16.28 -46.19 -3.76
N TYR A 292 -17.19 -46.41 -2.81
CA TYR A 292 -18.57 -45.94 -2.95
C TYR A 292 -18.63 -44.41 -3.19
N MET A 293 -17.87 -43.63 -2.41
CA MET A 293 -17.84 -42.17 -2.56
C MET A 293 -17.24 -41.72 -3.91
N THR A 294 -16.20 -42.39 -4.42
CA THR A 294 -15.49 -41.98 -5.65
C THR A 294 -16.06 -42.55 -6.94
N ASP A 295 -16.57 -43.78 -6.89
CA ASP A 295 -16.92 -44.56 -8.09
C ASP A 295 -18.44 -44.56 -8.33
N THR A 296 -19.23 -44.35 -7.28
CA THR A 296 -20.70 -44.33 -7.34
C THR A 296 -21.27 -42.95 -7.02
N PHE A 297 -21.03 -42.44 -5.82
CA PHE A 297 -21.66 -41.21 -5.33
C PHE A 297 -21.21 -40.00 -6.16
N ALA A 298 -19.92 -39.62 -6.12
CA ALA A 298 -19.44 -38.44 -6.82
C ALA A 298 -19.77 -38.42 -8.34
N PRO A 299 -19.57 -39.52 -9.10
CA PRO A 299 -19.92 -39.54 -10.52
C PRO A 299 -21.40 -39.38 -10.81
N ALA A 300 -22.29 -39.87 -9.93
CA ALA A 300 -23.72 -39.65 -10.06
C ALA A 300 -24.10 -38.18 -9.78
N ILE A 301 -23.53 -37.57 -8.72
CA ILE A 301 -23.80 -36.17 -8.37
C ILE A 301 -23.42 -35.22 -9.53
N VAL A 302 -22.22 -35.37 -10.11
CA VAL A 302 -21.70 -34.40 -11.11
C VAL A 302 -22.28 -34.54 -12.50
N GLN A 303 -23.09 -35.58 -12.75
CA GLN A 303 -23.89 -35.67 -13.98
C GLN A 303 -25.01 -34.63 -14.00
N SER A 304 -25.47 -34.18 -12.82
CA SER A 304 -26.55 -33.21 -12.76
C SER A 304 -26.09 -31.82 -13.16
N ASP A 305 -26.89 -31.21 -14.02
CA ASP A 305 -26.70 -29.85 -14.46
C ASP A 305 -27.05 -28.81 -13.37
N SER A 306 -27.81 -29.20 -12.36
CA SER A 306 -28.17 -28.34 -11.22
C SER A 306 -27.00 -28.11 -10.27
N VAL A 307 -26.00 -29.00 -10.24
CA VAL A 307 -24.83 -28.89 -9.39
C VAL A 307 -23.82 -27.94 -10.03
N LEU A 308 -23.49 -26.85 -9.33
CA LEU A 308 -22.46 -25.89 -9.74
C LEU A 308 -21.07 -26.35 -9.31
N LYS A 309 -20.90 -26.74 -8.05
CA LYS A 309 -19.62 -27.22 -7.52
C LYS A 309 -19.83 -28.52 -6.78
N PHE A 310 -18.92 -29.48 -6.97
CA PHE A 310 -18.79 -30.66 -6.13
C PHE A 310 -17.31 -30.94 -5.86
N ARG A 311 -16.92 -30.92 -4.59
CA ARG A 311 -15.56 -31.24 -4.14
C ARG A 311 -15.62 -32.27 -3.04
N LEU A 312 -14.87 -33.34 -3.17
CA LEU A 312 -14.84 -34.44 -2.21
C LEU A 312 -13.49 -34.51 -1.51
N HIS A 313 -13.52 -34.67 -0.19
CA HIS A 313 -12.39 -34.94 0.68
C HIS A 313 -12.57 -36.30 1.33
N LEU A 314 -11.65 -37.24 1.07
CA LEU A 314 -11.56 -38.49 1.81
C LEU A 314 -10.57 -38.28 2.96
N LEU A 315 -11.11 -38.26 4.18
CA LEU A 315 -10.38 -37.87 5.37
C LEU A 315 -9.62 -39.09 5.93
N GLU A 316 -8.41 -38.84 6.43
CA GLU A 316 -7.67 -39.77 7.27
C GLU A 316 -8.14 -39.64 8.73
N GLU A 317 -7.82 -40.65 9.54
CA GLU A 317 -8.08 -40.63 10.98
C GLU A 317 -7.41 -39.42 11.65
N VAL A 318 -8.10 -38.82 12.62
CA VAL A 318 -7.57 -37.66 13.37
C VAL A 318 -6.37 -38.11 14.21
N ASP A 319 -5.27 -37.37 14.09
CA ASP A 319 -4.08 -37.54 14.92
C ASP A 319 -4.33 -37.02 16.34
N ASN A 320 -4.80 -37.92 17.21
CA ASN A 320 -5.08 -37.65 18.63
C ASN A 320 -3.81 -37.60 19.51
N SER A 321 -2.60 -37.73 18.95
CA SER A 321 -1.36 -37.66 19.74
C SER A 321 -0.97 -36.22 20.15
N ARG A 322 -1.66 -35.22 19.58
CA ARG A 322 -1.38 -33.79 19.84
C ARG A 322 -1.89 -33.37 21.23
N PRO A 323 -1.08 -32.65 22.02
CA PRO A 323 -1.49 -32.19 23.34
C PRO A 323 -2.63 -31.17 23.25
N ASN A 324 -3.52 -31.17 24.26
CA ASN A 324 -4.48 -30.09 24.46
C ASN A 324 -3.74 -28.91 25.10
N ASP A 325 -3.38 -27.91 24.30
CA ASP A 325 -2.71 -26.70 24.79
C ASP A 325 -3.73 -25.58 25.05
N ASP A 326 -3.49 -24.79 26.11
CA ASP A 326 -4.12 -23.48 26.39
C ASP A 326 -5.67 -23.42 26.29
N GLY A 327 -6.36 -24.52 26.60
CA GLY A 327 -7.83 -24.56 26.68
C GLY A 327 -8.56 -24.80 25.36
N VAL A 328 -7.86 -25.18 24.28
CA VAL A 328 -8.45 -25.60 23.00
C VAL A 328 -8.45 -27.13 22.89
N CYS A 329 -9.62 -27.75 22.75
CA CYS A 329 -9.72 -29.21 22.60
C CYS A 329 -9.35 -29.65 21.17
N ARG A 330 -8.39 -30.58 21.04
CA ARG A 330 -7.94 -31.14 19.75
C ARG A 330 -8.23 -32.64 19.58
N TYR A 331 -8.75 -33.25 20.63
CA TYR A 331 -9.08 -34.67 20.66
C TYR A 331 -10.48 -34.92 20.08
N GLU A 332 -10.60 -35.94 19.22
CA GLU A 332 -11.89 -36.44 18.75
C GLU A 332 -11.93 -37.99 18.83
N PRO A 333 -12.86 -38.58 19.59
CA PRO A 333 -12.97 -40.03 19.68
C PRO A 333 -13.46 -40.64 18.35
N LEU A 334 -13.06 -41.88 18.08
CA LEU A 334 -13.25 -42.54 16.79
C LEU A 334 -14.71 -42.57 16.30
N ASP A 335 -15.68 -42.75 17.20
CA ASP A 335 -17.12 -42.77 16.89
C ASP A 335 -17.68 -41.39 16.48
N LYS A 336 -16.96 -40.31 16.83
CA LYS A 336 -17.28 -38.94 16.43
C LYS A 336 -16.57 -38.50 15.15
N GLN A 337 -15.54 -39.21 14.70
CA GLN A 337 -14.76 -38.82 13.52
C GLN A 337 -15.50 -39.04 12.20
N TYR A 338 -15.25 -38.16 11.23
CA TYR A 338 -15.77 -38.25 9.86
C TYR A 338 -14.76 -38.92 8.93
N GLN A 339 -15.25 -39.68 7.95
CA GLN A 339 -14.40 -40.36 6.95
C GLN A 339 -14.43 -39.66 5.59
N ALA A 340 -15.41 -38.79 5.35
CA ALA A 340 -15.40 -37.89 4.21
C ALA A 340 -16.08 -36.56 4.54
N ALA A 341 -15.73 -35.54 3.78
CA ALA A 341 -16.45 -34.28 3.69
C ALA A 341 -16.63 -33.91 2.21
N PHE A 342 -17.69 -33.21 1.86
CA PHE A 342 -17.82 -32.65 0.52
C PHE A 342 -18.45 -31.26 0.50
N GLU A 343 -17.98 -30.44 -0.43
CA GLU A 343 -18.62 -29.18 -0.81
C GLU A 343 -19.62 -29.47 -1.92
N ILE A 344 -20.82 -28.90 -1.83
CA ILE A 344 -21.80 -28.89 -2.91
C ILE A 344 -22.46 -27.52 -3.04
N ALA A 345 -22.59 -27.02 -4.27
CA ALA A 345 -23.21 -25.73 -4.54
C ALA A 345 -24.24 -25.79 -5.66
N PHE A 346 -25.28 -24.97 -5.53
CA PHE A 346 -26.39 -24.80 -6.47
C PHE A 346 -26.59 -23.31 -6.77
N ALA A 347 -27.12 -22.99 -7.94
CA ALA A 347 -27.35 -21.61 -8.34
C ALA A 347 -28.33 -20.88 -7.40
N ASN A 348 -29.31 -21.60 -6.87
CA ASN A 348 -30.36 -21.11 -5.98
C ASN A 348 -31.11 -22.30 -5.34
N PRO A 349 -32.03 -22.07 -4.38
CA PRO A 349 -32.79 -23.15 -3.74
C PRO A 349 -33.64 -23.98 -4.72
N LEU A 350 -34.14 -23.40 -5.81
CA LEU A 350 -34.91 -24.15 -6.82
C LEU A 350 -34.03 -25.18 -7.55
N ALA A 351 -32.80 -24.81 -7.91
CA ALA A 351 -31.85 -25.74 -8.52
C ALA A 351 -31.48 -26.89 -7.57
N MET A 352 -31.36 -26.61 -6.27
CA MET A 352 -31.14 -27.60 -5.23
C MET A 352 -32.31 -28.60 -5.13
N GLU A 353 -33.54 -28.12 -5.00
CA GLU A 353 -34.72 -29.00 -4.96
C GLU A 353 -34.89 -29.81 -6.26
N THR A 354 -34.61 -29.17 -7.41
CA THR A 354 -34.61 -29.86 -8.71
C THR A 354 -33.59 -30.99 -8.75
N PHE A 355 -32.42 -30.79 -8.15
CA PHE A 355 -31.40 -31.83 -8.02
C PHE A 355 -31.87 -32.97 -7.12
N PHE A 356 -32.45 -32.68 -5.95
CA PHE A 356 -32.94 -33.72 -5.04
C PHE A 356 -34.09 -34.55 -5.64
N ALA A 357 -34.89 -33.96 -6.53
CA ALA A 357 -35.93 -34.67 -7.27
C ALA A 357 -35.41 -35.45 -8.50
N SER A 358 -34.12 -35.39 -8.81
CA SER A 358 -33.56 -35.90 -10.07
C SER A 358 -33.20 -37.39 -10.02
N GLN A 359 -33.09 -38.01 -11.19
CA GLN A 359 -32.67 -39.42 -11.31
C GLN A 359 -31.20 -39.61 -10.88
N GLU A 360 -30.37 -38.59 -11.09
CA GLU A 360 -28.97 -38.57 -10.67
C GLU A 360 -28.83 -38.64 -9.15
N TYR A 361 -29.63 -37.87 -8.41
CA TYR A 361 -29.63 -37.95 -6.94
C TYR A 361 -30.17 -39.30 -6.45
N ALA A 362 -31.28 -39.78 -7.03
CA ALA A 362 -31.82 -41.10 -6.71
C ALA A 362 -30.81 -42.24 -6.96
N ALA A 363 -30.03 -42.15 -8.05
CA ALA A 363 -28.94 -43.09 -8.32
C ALA A 363 -27.79 -42.95 -7.32
N ALA A 364 -27.43 -41.73 -6.95
CA ALA A 364 -26.36 -41.46 -5.99
C ALA A 364 -26.67 -42.03 -4.60
N VAL A 365 -27.94 -42.00 -4.16
CA VAL A 365 -28.32 -42.44 -2.80
C VAL A 365 -28.87 -43.86 -2.71
N LYS A 366 -29.01 -44.57 -3.83
CA LYS A 366 -29.65 -45.89 -3.92
C LYS A 366 -29.14 -46.89 -2.87
N ASP A 367 -27.82 -47.00 -2.73
CA ASP A 367 -27.16 -47.93 -1.80
C ASP A 367 -26.54 -47.21 -0.59
N GLN A 368 -26.92 -45.94 -0.36
CA GLN A 368 -26.26 -45.07 0.62
C GLN A 368 -26.28 -45.63 2.04
N ALA A 369 -27.42 -46.20 2.47
CA ALA A 369 -27.58 -46.76 3.81
C ALA A 369 -26.62 -47.93 4.12
N HIS A 370 -26.13 -48.63 3.09
CA HIS A 370 -25.14 -49.69 3.29
C HIS A 370 -23.76 -49.12 3.66
N TYR A 371 -23.39 -47.98 3.08
CA TYR A 371 -22.04 -47.41 3.18
C TYR A 371 -21.94 -46.21 4.13
N VAL A 372 -23.01 -45.45 4.34
CA VAL A 372 -23.06 -44.20 5.10
C VAL A 372 -23.93 -44.39 6.34
N LYS A 373 -23.37 -44.07 7.50
CA LYS A 373 -24.08 -44.07 8.79
C LYS A 373 -24.76 -42.73 9.05
N GLN A 374 -24.07 -41.63 8.74
CA GLN A 374 -24.53 -40.29 9.09
C GLN A 374 -24.10 -39.28 8.02
N ILE A 375 -24.98 -38.34 7.71
CA ILE A 375 -24.72 -37.20 6.81
C ILE A 375 -25.20 -35.90 7.45
N LEU A 376 -24.29 -34.93 7.61
CA LEU A 376 -24.56 -33.66 8.28
C LEU A 376 -24.26 -32.47 7.36
N PRO A 377 -25.29 -31.83 6.78
CA PRO A 377 -25.12 -30.65 5.93
C PRO A 377 -25.04 -29.36 6.75
N PHE A 378 -24.05 -28.53 6.46
CA PHE A 378 -23.87 -27.21 7.06
C PHE A 378 -23.95 -26.13 5.98
N PRO A 379 -24.94 -25.23 6.01
CA PRO A 379 -25.04 -24.14 5.04
C PRO A 379 -23.84 -23.19 5.15
N GLU A 380 -23.23 -22.84 4.02
CA GLU A 380 -22.20 -21.81 3.93
C GLU A 380 -22.85 -20.43 3.80
N ARG A 381 -22.56 -19.53 4.75
CA ARG A 381 -23.00 -18.14 4.69
C ARG A 381 -22.02 -17.30 3.85
N SER A 382 -20.73 -17.44 4.12
CA SER A 382 -19.69 -16.68 3.44
C SER A 382 -18.38 -17.43 3.44
N ALA A 383 -17.55 -17.15 2.44
CA ALA A 383 -16.21 -17.71 2.30
C ALA A 383 -15.17 -16.58 2.18
N TYR A 384 -14.01 -16.78 2.81
CA TYR A 384 -12.90 -15.85 2.79
C TYR A 384 -11.62 -16.58 2.40
N THR A 385 -10.99 -16.13 1.32
CA THR A 385 -9.78 -16.73 0.77
C THR A 385 -8.60 -15.85 1.12
N PHE A 386 -7.59 -16.42 1.77
CA PHE A 386 -6.41 -15.68 2.24
C PHE A 386 -5.15 -16.06 1.48
N VAL A 387 -5.07 -17.29 0.98
CA VAL A 387 -4.01 -17.76 0.08
C VAL A 387 -4.67 -18.45 -1.11
N TYR A 388 -4.21 -18.15 -2.31
CA TYR A 388 -4.69 -18.78 -3.54
C TYR A 388 -3.54 -18.92 -4.54
N ASP A 389 -3.38 -20.12 -5.13
CA ASP A 389 -2.30 -20.45 -6.06
C ASP A 389 -0.89 -20.11 -5.53
N GLY A 390 -0.65 -20.42 -4.25
CA GLY A 390 0.61 -20.17 -3.55
C GLY A 390 0.91 -18.69 -3.26
N LYS A 391 -0.07 -17.79 -3.43
CA LYS A 391 0.07 -16.35 -3.19
C LYS A 391 -0.96 -15.85 -2.19
N MET A 392 -0.57 -14.94 -1.32
CA MET A 392 -1.53 -14.27 -0.43
C MET A 392 -2.48 -13.38 -1.25
N THR A 393 -3.78 -13.55 -1.01
CA THR A 393 -4.80 -12.65 -1.55
C THR A 393 -4.74 -11.29 -0.84
N LEU A 394 -5.50 -10.30 -1.31
CA LEU A 394 -5.61 -9.02 -0.62
C LEU A 394 -6.13 -9.18 0.83
N ALA A 395 -7.07 -10.11 1.05
CA ALA A 395 -7.57 -10.43 2.40
C ALA A 395 -6.49 -11.08 3.27
N GLY A 396 -5.61 -11.91 2.69
CA GLY A 396 -4.41 -12.45 3.33
C GLY A 396 -3.45 -11.37 3.82
N GLN A 397 -3.26 -10.32 3.04
CA GLN A 397 -2.31 -9.23 3.32
C GLN A 397 -2.83 -8.27 4.41
N CYS A 398 -4.10 -7.87 4.36
CA CYS A 398 -4.58 -6.75 5.18
C CYS A 398 -5.90 -6.98 5.94
N SER A 399 -6.42 -8.21 5.98
CA SER A 399 -7.77 -8.61 6.46
C SER A 399 -8.88 -8.58 5.42
N SER A 400 -9.87 -9.46 5.62
CA SER A 400 -11.08 -9.51 4.79
C SER A 400 -11.80 -8.16 4.70
N LYS A 401 -11.98 -7.48 5.86
CA LYS A 401 -12.71 -6.22 5.90
C LYS A 401 -11.97 -5.07 5.22
N VAL A 402 -10.65 -4.99 5.40
CA VAL A 402 -9.84 -3.95 4.74
C VAL A 402 -9.77 -4.19 3.23
N ALA A 403 -9.61 -5.45 2.80
CA ALA A 403 -9.66 -5.81 1.39
C ALA A 403 -10.99 -5.39 0.72
N ASP A 404 -12.12 -5.61 1.39
CA ASP A 404 -13.46 -5.16 0.94
C ASP A 404 -13.53 -3.62 0.79
N LEU A 405 -12.97 -2.87 1.74
CA LEU A 405 -12.94 -1.39 1.68
C LEU A 405 -12.07 -0.87 0.52
N ILE A 406 -10.89 -1.47 0.31
CA ILE A 406 -9.99 -1.12 -0.79
C ILE A 406 -10.67 -1.32 -2.14
N LEU A 407 -11.35 -2.46 -2.32
CA LEU A 407 -12.08 -2.77 -3.55
C LEU A 407 -13.26 -1.83 -3.77
N LYS A 408 -14.06 -1.54 -2.74
CA LYS A 408 -15.24 -0.66 -2.85
C LYS A 408 -14.92 0.78 -3.24
N VAL A 409 -13.81 1.32 -2.75
CA VAL A 409 -13.38 2.70 -3.04
C VAL A 409 -12.45 2.76 -4.26
N GLY A 410 -11.96 1.61 -4.76
CA GLY A 410 -10.99 1.57 -5.85
C GLY A 410 -9.64 2.14 -5.45
N ALA A 411 -9.19 1.89 -4.21
CA ALA A 411 -7.97 2.46 -3.63
C ALA A 411 -6.70 1.81 -4.19
N THR A 412 -6.39 2.05 -5.47
CA THR A 412 -5.25 1.46 -6.19
C THR A 412 -3.89 1.77 -5.55
N ASN A 413 -3.78 2.87 -4.80
CA ASN A 413 -2.59 3.20 -4.02
C ASN A 413 -2.28 2.14 -2.93
N GLN A 414 -3.29 1.49 -2.36
CA GLN A 414 -3.12 0.43 -1.36
C GLN A 414 -2.55 -0.86 -1.96
N LEU A 415 -2.56 -0.99 -3.30
CA LEU A 415 -2.03 -2.13 -4.03
C LEU A 415 -0.62 -1.88 -4.58
N LYS A 416 -0.04 -0.70 -4.35
CA LYS A 416 1.32 -0.39 -4.77
C LYS A 416 2.31 -1.18 -3.93
N GLU A 417 3.40 -1.62 -4.56
CA GLU A 417 4.40 -2.50 -3.95
C GLU A 417 5.06 -1.87 -2.71
N ASP A 418 5.26 -0.56 -2.70
CA ASP A 418 5.81 0.19 -1.55
C ASP A 418 4.88 0.15 -0.32
N VAL A 419 3.57 0.33 -0.52
CA VAL A 419 2.55 0.23 0.53
C VAL A 419 2.37 -1.22 1.01
N VAL A 420 2.27 -2.18 0.08
CA VAL A 420 2.13 -3.60 0.40
C VAL A 420 3.36 -4.12 1.17
N SER A 421 4.56 -3.67 0.80
CA SER A 421 5.79 -4.01 1.52
C SER A 421 5.75 -3.44 2.93
N LEU A 422 5.46 -2.14 3.07
CA LEU A 422 5.36 -1.47 4.37
C LEU A 422 4.37 -2.18 5.31
N MET A 423 3.19 -2.57 4.81
CA MET A 423 2.14 -3.21 5.61
C MET A 423 2.48 -4.64 6.03
N ASN A 424 3.13 -5.42 5.18
CA ASN A 424 3.46 -6.83 5.47
C ASN A 424 4.66 -6.99 6.40
N GLY A 425 5.15 -5.91 7.04
CA GLY A 425 6.38 -5.95 7.84
C GLY A 425 7.61 -6.34 7.03
N LYS A 426 7.46 -6.49 5.71
CA LYS A 426 8.54 -6.31 4.76
C LYS A 426 8.84 -4.83 4.78
N GLN A 427 9.56 -4.39 5.83
CA GLN A 427 10.60 -3.43 5.55
C GLN A 427 11.21 -3.91 4.22
N ASN A 428 11.38 -3.00 3.27
CA ASN A 428 12.57 -3.15 2.49
C ASN A 428 13.70 -3.22 3.54
N ASN A 429 13.96 -4.41 4.11
CA ASN A 429 15.29 -4.94 4.19
C ASN A 429 15.73 -4.69 2.78
N LYS A 430 16.38 -3.54 2.60
CA LYS A 430 17.08 -3.20 1.40
C LYS A 430 18.19 -4.24 1.40
N SER A 431 17.83 -5.47 1.00
CA SER A 431 18.68 -6.64 1.03
C SER A 431 19.76 -6.52 -0.03
N SER A 432 19.81 -5.38 -0.72
CA SER A 432 20.96 -4.91 -1.44
C SER A 432 21.42 -3.56 -0.86
N LEU A 433 22.73 -3.46 -0.69
CA LEU A 433 23.45 -2.20 -0.48
C LEU A 433 23.25 -1.20 -1.63
N GLY A 434 22.62 -1.62 -2.74
CA GLY A 434 22.35 -0.80 -3.92
C GLY A 434 21.55 0.48 -3.64
N HIS A 435 20.84 0.56 -2.52
CA HIS A 435 20.15 1.78 -2.12
C HIS A 435 21.08 2.92 -1.67
N TYR A 436 22.33 2.61 -1.32
CA TYR A 436 23.39 3.58 -1.06
C TYR A 436 24.05 4.07 -2.35
N LEU A 437 23.77 3.44 -3.49
CA LEU A 437 24.35 3.80 -4.79
C LEU A 437 23.47 4.80 -5.56
N GLN A 438 24.11 5.69 -6.31
CA GLN A 438 23.53 6.64 -7.26
C GLN A 438 23.65 6.13 -8.72
N GLY A 439 24.30 4.98 -8.93
CA GLY A 439 24.49 4.34 -10.25
C GLY A 439 25.96 4.05 -10.55
N VAL A 440 26.27 3.77 -11.80
CA VAL A 440 27.65 3.69 -12.31
C VAL A 440 28.15 5.11 -12.59
N GLN A 441 29.37 5.41 -12.18
CA GLN A 441 30.00 6.72 -12.36
C GLN A 441 30.89 6.73 -13.61
N HIS A 442 31.81 5.78 -13.69
CA HIS A 442 32.71 5.62 -14.82
C HIS A 442 33.14 4.17 -15.05
N PHE A 443 33.73 3.98 -16.23
CA PHE A 443 34.52 2.79 -16.57
C PHE A 443 35.98 3.21 -16.69
N GLY A 444 36.86 2.51 -15.97
CA GLY A 444 38.31 2.70 -16.08
C GLY A 444 38.91 1.85 -17.18
N VAL A 445 39.76 2.46 -18.01
CA VAL A 445 40.45 1.79 -19.11
C VAL A 445 41.92 2.18 -19.06
N THR A 446 42.80 1.19 -18.92
CA THR A 446 44.24 1.39 -19.07
C THR A 446 44.61 1.59 -20.53
N VAL A 447 45.32 2.67 -20.83
CA VAL A 447 45.71 3.07 -22.19
C VAL A 447 47.22 3.01 -22.38
N ASP A 448 47.66 2.67 -23.59
CA ASP A 448 49.10 2.65 -23.95
C ASP A 448 49.63 4.08 -24.14
N ASP A 449 48.86 4.94 -24.82
CA ASP A 449 49.24 6.33 -25.10
C ASP A 449 48.11 7.26 -24.65
N MET A 450 48.37 8.02 -23.59
CA MET A 450 47.40 8.95 -23.00
C MET A 450 47.00 10.07 -23.97
N ALA A 451 47.93 10.58 -24.78
CA ALA A 451 47.64 11.68 -25.70
C ALA A 451 46.72 11.22 -26.84
N GLN A 452 47.02 10.07 -27.44
CA GLN A 452 46.16 9.48 -28.47
C GLN A 452 44.78 9.10 -27.92
N ALA A 453 44.73 8.56 -26.70
CA ALA A 453 43.46 8.24 -26.06
C ALA A 453 42.61 9.49 -25.81
N ILE A 454 43.19 10.58 -25.27
CA ILE A 454 42.47 11.84 -25.09
C ILE A 454 41.91 12.33 -26.43
N GLU A 455 42.74 12.41 -27.48
CA GLU A 455 42.30 12.84 -28.81
C GLU A 455 41.15 11.97 -29.33
N PHE A 456 41.23 10.65 -29.18
CA PHE A 456 40.15 9.75 -29.58
C PHE A 456 38.86 9.99 -28.78
N TYR A 457 38.93 10.04 -27.45
CA TYR A 457 37.73 10.17 -26.63
C TYR A 457 37.10 11.58 -26.65
N THR A 458 37.89 12.64 -26.89
CA THR A 458 37.36 14.01 -26.96
C THR A 458 37.06 14.47 -28.39
N GLU A 459 38.01 14.34 -29.31
CA GLU A 459 37.89 14.90 -30.66
C GLU A 459 37.13 13.97 -31.60
N VAL A 460 37.33 12.65 -31.50
CA VAL A 460 36.64 11.67 -32.37
C VAL A 460 35.26 11.31 -31.81
N LEU A 461 35.17 11.03 -30.50
CA LEU A 461 33.92 10.60 -29.87
C LEU A 461 33.10 11.75 -29.26
N GLY A 462 33.64 12.96 -29.18
CA GLY A 462 32.91 14.15 -28.71
C GLY A 462 32.80 14.28 -27.19
N GLY A 463 33.53 13.47 -26.42
CA GLY A 463 33.58 13.53 -24.97
C GLY A 463 34.22 14.83 -24.44
N LYS A 464 34.01 15.13 -23.15
CA LYS A 464 34.57 16.34 -22.50
C LYS A 464 35.49 15.96 -21.37
N LEU A 465 36.75 16.38 -21.45
CA LEU A 465 37.69 16.24 -20.34
C LEU A 465 37.19 17.04 -19.13
N VAL A 466 37.05 16.39 -17.99
CA VAL A 466 36.44 16.94 -16.78
C VAL A 466 37.44 17.10 -15.65
N VAL A 467 38.22 16.05 -15.39
CA VAL A 467 39.20 15.98 -14.30
C VAL A 467 40.47 15.35 -14.83
N SER A 468 41.60 15.83 -14.36
CA SER A 468 42.91 15.38 -14.79
C SER A 468 43.86 15.41 -13.60
N GLU A 469 44.40 14.25 -13.25
CA GLU A 469 45.43 14.10 -12.21
C GLU A 469 46.64 13.36 -12.78
N SER A 470 47.86 13.69 -12.35
CA SER A 470 49.08 13.15 -12.95
C SER A 470 50.21 13.05 -11.95
N GLY A 471 50.97 11.95 -12.01
CA GLY A 471 52.08 11.71 -11.10
C GLY A 471 51.68 11.12 -9.75
N LEU A 472 50.56 10.38 -9.68
CA LEU A 472 50.15 9.69 -8.46
C LEU A 472 51.17 8.60 -8.11
N VAL A 473 51.77 8.72 -6.93
CA VAL A 473 52.79 7.82 -6.36
C VAL A 473 52.54 7.64 -4.86
N GLY A 474 53.32 6.78 -4.22
CA GLY A 474 53.32 6.58 -2.77
C GLY A 474 52.49 5.40 -2.27
N ASP A 475 52.62 5.10 -0.98
CA ASP A 475 52.00 3.94 -0.34
C ASP A 475 50.48 3.97 -0.44
N THR A 476 49.85 5.13 -0.22
CA THR A 476 48.40 5.30 -0.34
C THR A 476 47.87 4.86 -1.70
N SER A 477 48.51 5.31 -2.78
CA SER A 477 48.15 4.98 -4.16
C SER A 477 48.36 3.49 -4.46
N GLN A 478 49.52 2.94 -4.09
CA GLN A 478 49.82 1.51 -4.28
C GLN A 478 48.81 0.63 -3.53
N ASN A 479 48.58 0.92 -2.25
CA ASN A 479 47.71 0.10 -1.40
C ASN A 479 46.26 0.18 -1.87
N THR A 480 45.82 1.37 -2.31
CA THR A 480 44.46 1.55 -2.84
C THR A 480 44.24 0.63 -4.04
N LEU A 481 45.18 0.54 -4.99
CA LEU A 481 44.97 -0.17 -6.25
C LEU A 481 45.30 -1.67 -6.18
N PHE A 482 46.38 -2.06 -5.49
CA PHE A 482 47.02 -3.37 -5.66
C PHE A 482 47.22 -4.19 -4.38
N GLN A 483 46.71 -3.74 -3.23
CA GLN A 483 46.99 -4.40 -1.95
C GLN A 483 46.59 -5.88 -1.91
N LYS A 484 45.48 -6.27 -2.54
CA LYS A 484 45.03 -7.67 -2.52
C LYS A 484 46.02 -8.59 -3.24
N GLU A 485 46.49 -8.19 -4.42
CA GLU A 485 47.50 -8.95 -5.19
C GLU A 485 48.77 -9.15 -4.36
N GLU A 486 49.26 -8.10 -3.71
CA GLU A 486 50.44 -8.17 -2.86
C GLU A 486 50.22 -9.10 -1.65
N LEU A 487 49.04 -9.06 -1.02
CA LEU A 487 48.70 -9.94 0.10
C LEU A 487 48.58 -11.41 -0.32
N GLU A 488 48.02 -11.68 -1.50
CA GLU A 488 47.92 -13.03 -2.07
C GLU A 488 49.30 -13.60 -2.43
N ALA A 489 50.19 -12.75 -2.96
CA ALA A 489 51.59 -13.12 -3.19
C ALA A 489 52.31 -13.45 -1.88
N ILE A 490 52.21 -12.59 -0.86
CA ILE A 490 52.79 -12.83 0.47
C ILE A 490 52.26 -14.13 1.07
N ALA A 491 50.94 -14.36 1.02
CA ALA A 491 50.32 -15.59 1.51
C ALA A 491 50.78 -16.84 0.76
N SER A 492 51.16 -16.69 -0.52
CA SER A 492 51.68 -17.76 -1.37
C SER A 492 53.22 -17.89 -1.32
N GLY A 493 53.91 -17.08 -0.51
CA GLY A 493 55.37 -17.05 -0.43
C GLY A 493 56.07 -16.46 -1.65
N ILE A 494 55.33 -15.72 -2.48
CA ILE A 494 55.83 -14.98 -3.65
C ILE A 494 56.19 -13.56 -3.19
N ASP A 495 57.34 -13.06 -3.65
CA ASP A 495 57.74 -11.67 -3.40
C ASP A 495 56.84 -10.72 -4.21
N PRO A 496 56.09 -9.80 -3.57
CA PRO A 496 55.23 -8.84 -4.28
C PRO A 496 55.98 -7.99 -5.30
N ASP A 497 57.27 -7.73 -5.09
CA ASP A 497 58.12 -6.97 -6.01
C ASP A 497 58.40 -7.73 -7.32
N THR A 498 57.96 -8.99 -7.43
CA THR A 498 58.09 -9.83 -8.65
C THR A 498 56.77 -10.00 -9.41
N LEU A 499 55.69 -9.39 -8.95
CA LEU A 499 54.39 -9.40 -9.62
C LEU A 499 54.38 -8.48 -10.85
N ASP A 500 53.60 -8.82 -11.86
CA ASP A 500 53.36 -7.97 -13.04
C ASP A 500 52.30 -6.90 -12.71
N ILE A 501 52.60 -6.04 -11.73
CA ILE A 501 51.80 -4.87 -11.34
C ILE A 501 52.69 -3.62 -11.23
N PRO A 502 52.16 -2.41 -11.42
CA PRO A 502 52.93 -1.17 -11.26
C PRO A 502 53.54 -0.99 -9.86
N HIS A 503 54.73 -0.37 -9.81
CA HIS A 503 55.44 -0.03 -8.58
C HIS A 503 55.35 1.48 -8.27
N LEU A 504 54.24 1.91 -7.67
CA LEU A 504 53.97 3.32 -7.35
C LEU A 504 54.63 3.77 -6.04
N ARG A 505 55.02 2.85 -5.15
CA ARG A 505 55.47 3.17 -3.77
C ARG A 505 56.69 4.08 -3.72
N SER A 506 57.70 3.78 -4.55
CA SER A 506 59.03 4.38 -4.45
C SER A 506 59.15 5.72 -5.19
N ALA A 507 58.15 6.07 -6.02
CA ALA A 507 58.21 7.16 -6.99
C ALA A 507 59.43 7.11 -7.94
N LYS A 508 60.07 5.93 -8.08
CA LYS A 508 61.26 5.72 -8.91
C LYS A 508 61.01 4.88 -10.15
N GLU A 509 59.98 4.05 -10.14
CA GLU A 509 59.70 3.09 -11.20
C GLU A 509 58.48 3.55 -11.99
N ASP A 510 57.31 3.54 -11.36
CA ASP A 510 56.07 3.93 -12.02
C ASP A 510 55.41 5.15 -11.36
N ALA A 511 54.68 5.89 -12.18
CA ALA A 511 53.74 6.91 -11.77
C ALA A 511 52.42 6.73 -12.52
N LEU A 512 51.30 7.04 -11.85
CA LEU A 512 49.96 6.93 -12.41
C LEU A 512 49.43 8.30 -12.84
N ASP A 513 48.94 8.39 -14.07
CA ASP A 513 48.15 9.51 -14.57
C ASP A 513 46.71 9.06 -14.87
N ILE A 514 45.73 9.88 -14.48
CA ILE A 514 44.30 9.61 -14.70
C ILE A 514 43.59 10.81 -15.32
N LYS A 515 42.68 10.55 -16.27
CA LYS A 515 41.87 11.58 -16.95
C LYS A 515 40.43 11.11 -17.07
N PHE A 516 39.47 11.93 -16.65
CA PHE A 516 38.04 11.62 -16.75
C PHE A 516 37.41 12.35 -17.92
N ILE A 517 36.80 11.61 -18.85
CA ILE A 517 36.08 12.13 -20.01
C ILE A 517 34.57 11.89 -19.84
N SER A 518 33.77 12.94 -19.77
CA SER A 518 32.31 12.87 -19.66
C SER A 518 31.65 12.71 -21.02
N PHE A 519 30.69 11.79 -21.09
CA PHE A 519 29.74 11.63 -22.19
C PHE A 519 28.31 12.07 -21.80
N GLY A 520 28.19 12.91 -20.77
CA GLY A 520 26.93 13.44 -20.26
C GLY A 520 26.21 12.52 -19.28
N ASN A 521 26.16 11.20 -19.54
CA ASN A 521 25.51 10.22 -18.66
C ASN A 521 26.50 9.39 -17.82
N VAL A 522 27.68 9.10 -18.36
CA VAL A 522 28.75 8.32 -17.72
C VAL A 522 30.10 8.91 -18.12
N ALA A 523 31.12 8.73 -17.28
CA ALA A 523 32.48 9.09 -17.64
C ALA A 523 33.32 7.86 -18.05
N VAL A 524 34.36 8.10 -18.83
CA VAL A 524 35.43 7.14 -19.09
C VAL A 524 36.68 7.66 -18.37
N GLU A 525 37.25 6.86 -17.50
CA GLU A 525 38.54 7.13 -16.88
C GLU A 525 39.64 6.49 -17.71
N LEU A 526 40.56 7.31 -18.20
CA LEU A 526 41.77 6.87 -18.87
C LEU A 526 42.88 6.75 -17.84
N ILE A 527 43.47 5.57 -17.74
CA ILE A 527 44.51 5.22 -16.76
C ILE A 527 45.80 4.98 -17.53
N HIS A 528 46.88 5.66 -17.15
CA HIS A 528 48.17 5.48 -17.78
C HIS A 528 49.25 5.32 -16.71
N PHE A 529 49.83 4.14 -16.64
CA PHE A 529 51.06 3.88 -15.87
C PHE A 529 52.25 4.21 -16.75
N ARG A 530 53.16 5.04 -16.26
CA ARG A 530 54.36 5.44 -17.00
C ARG A 530 55.58 5.44 -16.10
N GLU A 531 56.75 5.42 -16.72
CA GLU A 531 58.02 5.56 -16.01
C GLU A 531 58.04 6.86 -15.17
N ALA A 532 58.39 6.72 -13.89
CA ALA A 532 58.49 7.84 -12.97
C ALA A 532 59.57 8.84 -13.44
N GLY A 533 59.27 10.14 -13.33
CA GLY A 533 60.16 11.20 -13.82
C GLY A 533 60.11 11.48 -15.32
N ASN A 534 59.38 10.69 -16.11
CA ASN A 534 59.13 10.96 -17.54
C ASN A 534 57.66 11.35 -17.79
N PRO A 535 57.27 12.64 -17.65
CA PRO A 535 55.89 13.08 -17.79
C PRO A 535 55.34 12.98 -19.23
N ASN A 536 56.20 12.77 -20.24
CA ASN A 536 55.82 12.69 -21.65
C ASN A 536 56.06 11.27 -22.21
N ALA A 537 55.93 10.24 -21.38
CA ALA A 537 56.03 8.87 -21.85
C ALA A 537 54.90 8.58 -22.86
N ASN A 538 55.27 8.15 -24.06
CA ASN A 538 54.31 7.84 -25.14
C ASN A 538 53.75 6.41 -25.04
N LYS A 539 54.24 5.61 -24.11
CA LYS A 539 53.86 4.22 -23.91
C LYS A 539 53.71 3.92 -22.44
N THR A 540 52.81 3.01 -22.13
CA THR A 540 52.60 2.57 -20.76
C THR A 540 53.77 1.71 -20.29
N SER A 541 54.08 1.77 -18.98
CA SER A 541 55.12 0.94 -18.37
C SER A 541 54.67 -0.50 -18.11
N VAL A 542 53.37 -0.81 -18.26
CA VAL A 542 52.81 -2.15 -18.05
C VAL A 542 52.62 -2.93 -19.35
N SER A 543 52.56 -4.26 -19.25
CA SER A 543 52.34 -5.14 -20.40
C SER A 543 50.88 -5.09 -20.91
N SER A 544 50.67 -5.25 -22.22
CA SER A 544 49.33 -5.28 -22.81
C SER A 544 48.68 -6.66 -22.66
N ILE A 545 47.45 -6.72 -22.17
CA ILE A 545 46.62 -7.94 -22.11
C ILE A 545 46.12 -8.30 -23.54
N PRO A 546 45.86 -9.57 -23.87
CA PRO A 546 45.35 -9.97 -25.20
C PRO A 546 44.03 -9.26 -25.56
N SER A 547 43.96 -8.67 -26.77
CA SER A 547 42.90 -7.77 -27.23
C SER A 547 41.57 -8.43 -27.66
N HIS A 548 41.20 -9.57 -27.08
CA HIS A 548 39.99 -10.29 -27.46
C HIS A 548 39.07 -10.57 -26.26
N ILE A 549 37.75 -10.63 -26.50
CA ILE A 549 36.72 -10.77 -25.45
C ILE A 549 36.87 -12.01 -24.53
N GLY A 550 37.63 -13.03 -24.94
CA GLY A 550 37.93 -14.21 -24.12
C GLY A 550 38.97 -13.98 -23.02
N HIS A 551 39.67 -12.84 -23.03
CA HIS A 551 40.53 -12.36 -21.97
C HIS A 551 39.99 -11.00 -21.53
N VAL A 552 39.79 -10.82 -20.24
CA VAL A 552 39.28 -9.55 -19.70
C VAL A 552 40.43 -8.54 -19.80
N ASN A 553 40.39 -7.62 -20.77
CA ASN A 553 41.16 -6.39 -20.66
C ASN A 553 40.76 -5.74 -19.34
N ALA A 554 41.71 -5.51 -18.44
CA ALA A 554 41.47 -5.15 -17.04
C ALA A 554 40.88 -3.73 -16.90
N MET A 555 39.63 -3.57 -17.31
CA MET A 555 38.80 -2.42 -16.99
C MET A 555 38.27 -2.56 -15.57
N HIS A 556 38.13 -1.46 -14.86
CA HIS A 556 37.34 -1.45 -13.63
C HIS A 556 36.00 -0.76 -13.83
N LEU A 557 35.03 -1.21 -13.05
CA LEU A 557 33.71 -0.59 -12.96
C LEU A 557 33.62 0.25 -11.70
N SER A 558 33.30 1.53 -11.84
CA SER A 558 33.18 2.42 -10.70
C SER A 558 31.75 2.82 -10.40
N PHE A 559 31.30 2.59 -9.17
CA PHE A 559 29.97 2.92 -8.69
C PHE A 559 29.98 4.23 -7.90
N ASN A 560 29.00 5.09 -8.17
CA ASN A 560 28.78 6.32 -7.42
C ASN A 560 28.02 6.01 -6.13
N VAL A 561 28.63 6.22 -4.97
CA VAL A 561 27.97 6.12 -3.66
C VAL A 561 27.32 7.47 -3.35
N LYS A 562 26.09 7.46 -2.86
CA LYS A 562 25.33 8.68 -2.54
C LYS A 562 26.08 9.58 -1.57
N GLU A 563 25.97 10.89 -1.80
CA GLU A 563 26.45 11.91 -0.89
C GLU A 563 25.77 11.77 0.49
N GLY A 564 26.54 11.91 1.58
CA GLY A 564 26.07 11.73 2.95
C GLY A 564 26.22 10.30 3.50
N ILE A 565 26.62 9.33 2.68
CA ILE A 565 27.02 8.00 3.13
C ILE A 565 28.51 8.01 3.48
N ASP A 566 28.87 7.49 4.66
CA ASP A 566 30.27 7.29 5.03
C ASP A 566 30.86 6.15 4.17
N LEU A 567 31.76 6.52 3.26
CA LEU A 567 32.38 5.61 2.32
C LEU A 567 33.24 4.53 3.01
N ASN A 568 33.86 4.85 4.15
CA ASN A 568 34.63 3.88 4.92
C ASN A 568 33.72 2.78 5.51
N LEU A 569 32.58 3.21 6.07
CA LEU A 569 31.56 2.31 6.61
C LEU A 569 30.94 1.46 5.49
N PHE A 570 30.65 2.07 4.34
CA PHE A 570 30.10 1.36 3.19
C PHE A 570 31.04 0.25 2.70
N ALA A 571 32.36 0.49 2.61
CA ALA A 571 33.34 -0.52 2.23
C ALA A 571 33.33 -1.73 3.18
N LYS A 572 33.16 -1.49 4.49
CA LYS A 572 33.06 -2.55 5.51
C LYS A 572 31.77 -3.35 5.34
N LEU A 573 30.62 -2.66 5.23
CA LEU A 573 29.31 -3.31 5.06
C LEU A 573 29.25 -4.14 3.78
N LEU A 574 29.90 -3.67 2.69
CA LEU A 574 29.99 -4.40 1.43
C LEU A 574 30.69 -5.75 1.59
N GLU A 575 31.84 -5.74 2.26
CA GLU A 575 32.62 -6.96 2.49
C GLU A 575 31.86 -7.93 3.43
N GLU A 576 31.28 -7.42 4.52
CA GLU A 576 30.50 -8.22 5.49
C GLU A 576 29.27 -8.89 4.84
N GLU A 577 28.46 -8.12 4.13
CA GLU A 577 27.25 -8.62 3.45
C GLU A 577 27.60 -9.68 2.39
N CYS A 578 28.69 -9.49 1.65
CA CYS A 578 29.14 -10.48 0.67
C CYS A 578 29.63 -11.76 1.34
N HIS A 579 30.36 -11.66 2.44
CA HIS A 579 30.86 -12.80 3.19
C HIS A 579 29.74 -13.60 3.85
N GLU A 580 28.73 -12.92 4.41
CA GLU A 580 27.51 -13.56 4.95
C GLU A 580 26.77 -14.40 3.90
N ARG A 581 26.85 -14.00 2.63
CA ARG A 581 26.27 -14.72 1.48
C ARG A 581 27.20 -15.76 0.87
N GLY A 582 28.36 -16.00 1.47
CA GLY A 582 29.34 -16.99 1.01
C GLY A 582 30.30 -16.51 -0.09
N MET A 583 30.28 -15.23 -0.45
CA MET A 583 31.21 -14.62 -1.42
C MET A 583 32.48 -14.13 -0.71
N THR A 584 33.26 -15.05 -0.16
CA THR A 584 34.40 -14.75 0.73
C THR A 584 35.62 -14.15 0.02
N ASN A 585 35.66 -14.21 -1.31
CA ASN A 585 36.73 -13.65 -2.13
C ASN A 585 36.55 -12.15 -2.45
N VAL A 586 35.38 -11.58 -2.15
CA VAL A 586 35.17 -10.13 -2.18
C VAL A 586 36.03 -9.48 -1.10
N ALA A 587 36.89 -8.54 -1.48
CA ALA A 587 37.79 -7.88 -0.54
C ALA A 587 38.01 -6.42 -0.94
N CYS A 588 37.81 -5.51 0.02
CA CYS A 588 38.09 -4.09 -0.15
C CYS A 588 39.54 -3.80 0.25
N ASN A 589 40.29 -3.03 -0.56
CA ASN A 589 41.64 -2.61 -0.21
C ASN A 589 41.62 -1.59 0.94
N ARG A 590 42.79 -1.35 1.55
CA ARG A 590 43.04 -0.30 2.54
C ARG A 590 44.10 0.65 2.00
N ILE A 591 44.11 1.88 2.48
CA ILE A 591 45.11 2.87 2.03
C ILE A 591 46.46 2.74 2.76
N VAL A 592 46.53 1.93 3.82
CA VAL A 592 47.74 1.70 4.61
C VAL A 592 48.35 0.33 4.32
N ARG A 593 49.66 0.23 4.57
CA ARG A 593 50.41 -1.01 4.36
C ARG A 593 50.04 -2.04 5.44
N VAL A 594 49.81 -3.27 4.99
CA VAL A 594 49.51 -4.44 5.83
C VAL A 594 50.25 -5.65 5.27
N LYS A 595 50.50 -6.67 6.09
CA LYS A 595 51.29 -7.87 5.72
C LYS A 595 50.47 -9.14 5.66
N SER A 596 49.18 -9.09 6.01
CA SER A 596 48.27 -10.23 5.95
C SER A 596 46.81 -9.80 5.82
N GLU A 597 45.95 -10.71 5.36
CA GLU A 597 44.49 -10.51 5.37
C GLU A 597 43.94 -10.23 6.77
N ALA A 598 44.51 -10.86 7.81
CA ALA A 598 44.10 -10.62 9.19
C ALA A 598 44.41 -9.18 9.61
N GLU A 599 45.60 -8.67 9.25
CA GLU A 599 46.00 -7.29 9.50
C GLU A 599 45.14 -6.30 8.70
N ARG A 600 44.82 -6.60 7.42
CA ARG A 600 43.91 -5.81 6.58
C ARG A 600 42.54 -5.63 7.22
N LYS A 601 41.98 -6.70 7.81
CA LYS A 601 40.69 -6.66 8.51
C LYS A 601 40.75 -5.91 9.84
N ALA A 602 41.92 -5.84 10.46
CA ALA A 602 42.12 -5.22 11.77
C ALA A 602 42.40 -3.70 11.72
N VAL A 603 42.71 -3.13 10.55
CA VAL A 603 42.99 -1.68 10.46
C VAL A 603 41.78 -0.83 10.83
N ALA A 604 42.03 0.37 11.34
CA ALA A 604 40.97 1.31 11.70
C ALA A 604 40.13 1.72 10.48
N LEU A 605 38.83 1.93 10.72
CA LEU A 605 37.83 2.22 9.69
C LEU A 605 38.23 3.38 8.75
N LYS A 606 38.92 4.40 9.26
CA LYS A 606 39.38 5.56 8.49
C LYS A 606 40.28 5.23 7.30
N TYR A 607 40.92 4.06 7.30
CA TYR A 607 41.83 3.63 6.24
C TYR A 607 41.13 2.83 5.12
N ASN A 608 39.80 2.74 5.14
CA ASN A 608 39.02 2.00 4.14
C ASN A 608 38.84 2.76 2.82
N SER A 609 39.03 4.08 2.78
CA SER A 609 38.86 4.90 1.58
C SER A 609 39.95 5.97 1.49
N PHE A 610 40.35 6.27 0.26
CA PHE A 610 41.26 7.36 -0.07
C PHE A 610 40.44 8.63 -0.36
N LYS A 611 40.84 9.77 0.20
CA LYS A 611 40.14 11.06 0.12
C LYS A 611 41.12 12.15 -0.32
N PHE A 612 40.74 12.93 -1.31
CA PHE A 612 41.48 14.10 -1.80
C PHE A 612 41.09 15.36 -1.00
N TRP A 613 41.12 15.25 0.33
CA TRP A 613 40.95 16.35 1.30
C TRP A 613 41.30 15.83 2.70
N HIS A 614 41.52 16.75 3.66
CA HIS A 614 41.74 16.40 5.07
C HIS A 614 40.47 16.38 5.88
N GLU A 615 40.32 15.38 6.74
CA GLU A 615 39.29 15.40 7.77
C GLU A 615 39.69 16.31 8.94
N LYS A 616 38.69 16.85 9.62
CA LYS A 616 38.89 17.83 10.68
C LYS A 616 39.55 17.15 11.88
N GLY A 617 40.84 17.38 12.08
CA GLY A 617 41.63 16.83 13.19
C GLY A 617 42.86 16.04 12.77
N ASP A 618 43.07 15.79 11.47
CA ASP A 618 44.30 15.23 10.94
C ASP A 618 45.36 16.34 10.72
N GLU A 619 46.64 16.05 10.95
CA GLU A 619 47.74 16.95 10.60
C GLU A 619 47.93 16.95 9.07
N PRO A 620 47.98 18.12 8.39
CA PRO A 620 47.99 18.15 6.94
C PRO A 620 49.37 17.77 6.38
N GLU A 621 49.48 16.57 5.80
CA GLU A 621 50.70 16.10 5.12
C GLU A 621 50.79 16.60 3.66
N ILE A 622 49.66 16.86 2.99
CA ILE A 622 49.55 17.30 1.57
C ILE A 622 48.44 18.36 1.44
N ASP A 623 48.68 19.53 0.82
CA ASP A 623 47.63 20.52 0.59
C ASP A 623 46.83 20.22 -0.69
N TRP A 624 45.56 19.84 -0.54
CA TRP A 624 44.65 19.48 -1.64
C TRP A 624 43.81 20.66 -2.15
N SER A 625 43.93 21.86 -1.59
CA SER A 625 43.02 22.97 -1.89
C SER A 625 43.02 23.39 -3.38
N ASP A 626 44.20 23.37 -4.00
CA ASP A 626 44.37 23.67 -5.42
C ASP A 626 44.28 22.44 -6.35
N ASP A 627 44.17 21.24 -5.77
CA ASP A 627 44.13 19.98 -6.50
C ASP A 627 42.84 19.85 -7.35
N PRO A 628 42.93 19.31 -8.58
CA PRO A 628 41.77 19.11 -9.45
C PRO A 628 40.82 18.00 -8.97
N MET A 629 41.27 17.10 -8.10
CA MET A 629 40.48 16.04 -7.48
C MET A 629 39.91 16.42 -6.11
N GLU A 630 40.06 17.66 -5.63
CA GLU A 630 39.50 18.06 -4.33
C GLU A 630 38.00 17.73 -4.23
N GLY A 631 37.66 16.96 -3.19
CA GLY A 631 36.31 16.44 -2.99
C GLY A 631 36.02 15.08 -3.61
N TRP A 632 37.01 14.42 -4.22
CA TRP A 632 36.94 13.03 -4.65
C TRP A 632 37.31 12.06 -3.53
N SER A 633 36.53 11.01 -3.34
CA SER A 633 36.89 9.89 -2.47
C SER A 633 36.57 8.56 -3.13
N LEU A 634 37.36 7.54 -2.83
CA LEU A 634 37.19 6.21 -3.40
C LEU A 634 37.70 5.08 -2.51
N PHE A 635 37.28 3.86 -2.82
CA PHE A 635 38.02 2.64 -2.48
C PHE A 635 37.90 1.61 -3.61
N TYR A 636 38.91 0.75 -3.72
CA TYR A 636 38.92 -0.38 -4.63
C TYR A 636 38.53 -1.66 -3.92
N CYS A 637 37.86 -2.53 -4.66
CA CYS A 637 37.34 -3.81 -4.19
C CYS A 637 37.43 -4.86 -5.29
N LYS A 638 37.64 -6.13 -4.91
CA LYS A 638 37.39 -7.25 -5.83
C LYS A 638 35.95 -7.71 -5.76
N GLY A 639 35.35 -7.91 -6.92
CA GLY A 639 34.09 -8.63 -7.03
C GLY A 639 34.25 -10.14 -6.84
N PRO A 640 33.12 -10.89 -6.79
CA PRO A 640 33.09 -12.32 -6.53
C PRO A 640 33.72 -13.18 -7.63
N SER A 641 34.07 -12.64 -8.80
CA SER A 641 34.83 -13.34 -9.85
C SER A 641 36.27 -12.82 -9.98
N GLY A 642 36.71 -11.93 -9.09
CA GLY A 642 38.01 -11.26 -9.16
C GLY A 642 38.04 -10.02 -10.06
N GLU A 643 36.88 -9.57 -10.55
CA GLU A 643 36.75 -8.33 -11.30
C GLU A 643 37.13 -7.10 -10.47
N GLN A 644 37.65 -6.06 -11.12
CA GLN A 644 38.05 -4.81 -10.48
C GLN A 644 36.86 -3.88 -10.32
N LEU A 645 36.55 -3.53 -9.07
CA LEU A 645 35.48 -2.61 -8.73
C LEU A 645 36.04 -1.40 -7.99
N GLU A 646 35.49 -0.24 -8.28
CA GLU A 646 35.72 0.98 -7.53
C GLU A 646 34.37 1.51 -7.00
N PHE A 647 34.40 2.13 -5.83
CA PHE A 647 33.26 2.86 -5.28
C PHE A 647 33.73 4.25 -4.90
N ASN A 648 33.16 5.27 -5.52
CA ASN A 648 33.57 6.66 -5.33
C ASN A 648 32.44 7.59 -4.90
N GLN A 649 32.82 8.78 -4.43
CA GLN A 649 31.95 9.94 -4.27
C GLN A 649 32.61 11.16 -4.92
N VAL A 650 31.83 11.90 -5.71
CA VAL A 650 32.18 13.23 -6.24
C VAL A 650 31.48 14.30 -5.43
N THR A 651 32.23 15.00 -4.59
CA THR A 651 31.71 16.06 -3.71
C THR A 651 32.47 17.36 -3.92
N ARG A 652 32.07 18.44 -3.25
CA ARG A 652 32.84 19.71 -3.19
C ARG A 652 33.26 20.24 -4.57
N LYS A 653 34.54 20.59 -4.80
CA LYS A 653 35.04 21.23 -6.02
C LYS A 653 34.93 20.31 -7.23
N VAL A 654 35.34 19.04 -7.11
CA VAL A 654 35.33 18.09 -8.24
C VAL A 654 33.91 17.83 -8.75
N LYS A 655 32.89 17.89 -7.89
CA LYS A 655 31.47 17.75 -8.29
C LYS A 655 31.05 18.80 -9.32
N GLU A 656 31.51 20.04 -9.17
CA GLU A 656 31.19 21.12 -10.12
C GLU A 656 31.85 20.87 -11.47
N SER A 657 33.07 20.33 -11.50
CA SER A 657 33.72 19.92 -12.75
C SER A 657 32.87 18.91 -13.50
N PHE A 658 32.40 17.83 -12.84
CA PHE A 658 31.53 16.84 -13.48
C PHE A 658 30.19 17.41 -13.94
N ARG A 659 29.55 18.28 -13.16
CA ARG A 659 28.34 18.99 -13.60
C ARG A 659 28.58 19.81 -14.85
N GLN A 660 29.69 20.55 -14.89
CA GLN A 660 30.07 21.34 -16.05
C GLN A 660 30.36 20.44 -17.25
N GLY A 661 31.06 19.33 -17.07
CA GLY A 661 31.31 18.35 -18.15
C GLY A 661 30.03 17.77 -18.75
N VAL A 662 29.00 17.50 -17.94
CA VAL A 662 27.67 17.09 -18.45
C VAL A 662 27.02 18.20 -19.28
N LYS A 663 27.09 19.45 -18.79
CA LYS A 663 26.56 20.62 -19.49
C LYS A 663 27.28 20.85 -20.82
N ASP A 664 28.61 20.85 -20.82
CA ASP A 664 29.43 21.06 -22.02
C ASP A 664 29.22 19.96 -23.05
N TYR A 665 29.04 18.71 -22.60
CA TYR A 665 28.72 17.59 -23.49
C TYR A 665 27.35 17.78 -24.13
N ASN A 666 26.34 18.18 -23.34
CA ASN A 666 24.99 18.47 -23.84
C ASN A 666 24.97 19.60 -24.85
N GLU A 667 25.66 20.70 -24.56
CA GLU A 667 25.73 21.86 -25.45
C GLU A 667 26.45 21.51 -26.76
N ALA A 668 27.54 20.75 -26.69
CA ALA A 668 28.30 20.36 -27.88
C ALA A 668 27.56 19.34 -28.77
N ASN A 669 26.75 18.45 -28.18
CA ASN A 669 26.14 17.32 -28.89
C ASN A 669 24.61 17.40 -29.03
N GLY A 670 23.98 18.48 -28.55
CA GLY A 670 22.52 18.65 -28.61
C GLY A 670 21.75 17.64 -27.76
N THR A 671 22.34 17.18 -26.64
CA THR A 671 21.72 16.21 -25.73
C THR A 671 21.15 16.89 -24.48
N SER A 672 20.43 16.11 -23.66
CA SER A 672 19.74 16.62 -22.46
C SER A 672 19.97 15.74 -21.24
N PHE A 673 21.20 15.25 -21.05
CA PHE A 673 21.57 14.47 -19.87
C PHE A 673 21.59 15.35 -18.61
N THR A 674 21.24 14.78 -17.47
CA THR A 674 21.21 15.49 -16.19
C THR A 674 22.23 14.90 -15.25
N PHE A 675 23.08 15.73 -14.64
CA PHE A 675 23.95 15.29 -13.57
C PHE A 675 23.08 14.80 -12.39
N PRO A 676 23.35 13.61 -11.82
CA PRO A 676 22.54 13.08 -10.74
C PRO A 676 22.72 13.91 -9.46
N GLU A 677 21.73 14.74 -9.15
CA GLU A 677 21.66 15.44 -7.86
C GLU A 677 21.12 14.49 -6.78
N ALA A 678 21.85 14.34 -5.69
CA ALA A 678 21.29 13.76 -4.49
C ALA A 678 20.19 14.72 -3.98
N LYS A 679 18.92 14.30 -4.04
CA LYS A 679 17.94 14.83 -3.10
C LYS A 679 18.45 14.42 -1.72
N VAL A 680 19.05 15.36 -0.99
CA VAL A 680 19.41 15.15 0.42
C VAL A 680 18.11 15.00 1.20
N ALA A 681 17.52 13.81 1.12
CA ALA A 681 16.80 13.29 2.26
C ALA A 681 17.84 13.21 3.38
N ASN A 682 17.45 13.61 4.58
CA ASN A 682 18.23 13.40 5.81
C ASN A 682 18.41 11.89 6.04
N TYR A 683 19.22 11.24 5.22
CA TYR A 683 19.81 9.94 5.51
C TYR A 683 20.97 10.27 6.44
N LEU A 684 20.70 10.14 7.75
CA LEU A 684 21.55 10.47 8.88
C LEU A 684 21.55 11.96 9.28
N SER A 685 20.45 12.42 9.88
CA SER A 685 20.54 13.59 10.79
C SER A 685 21.43 13.23 11.98
N ASN A 686 22.46 14.03 12.23
CA ASN A 686 23.41 14.08 13.37
C ASN A 686 22.93 13.49 14.72
N GLY A 687 22.82 12.16 14.81
CA GLY A 687 22.47 11.47 16.06
C GLY A 687 22.69 9.96 16.07
N GLN A 688 23.03 9.34 14.94
CA GLN A 688 23.31 7.90 14.87
C GLN A 688 24.75 7.55 14.47
N VAL A 689 25.54 8.52 13.99
CA VAL A 689 26.97 8.30 13.75
C VAL A 689 27.76 8.36 15.07
N SER A 690 27.35 9.18 16.05
CA SER A 690 28.02 9.21 17.35
C SER A 690 27.79 7.93 18.17
N GLN A 691 26.67 7.21 17.98
CA GLN A 691 26.42 5.98 18.73
C GLN A 691 27.11 4.74 18.13
N LEU A 692 27.45 4.76 16.84
CA LEU A 692 28.23 3.67 16.20
C LEU A 692 29.74 3.92 16.31
N SER A 693 30.22 5.16 16.28
CA SER A 693 31.63 5.49 16.54
C SER A 693 32.00 5.32 18.01
N ASP A 694 31.14 5.79 18.92
CA ASP A 694 31.40 5.68 20.36
C ASP A 694 31.26 4.23 20.83
N GLY A 695 30.34 3.45 20.24
CA GLY A 695 30.14 2.03 20.53
C GLY A 695 31.27 1.10 20.06
N LEU A 696 31.94 1.43 18.95
CA LEU A 696 33.08 0.66 18.44
C LEU A 696 34.41 1.06 19.08
N GLN A 697 34.60 2.34 19.44
CA GLN A 697 35.75 2.76 20.26
C GLN A 697 35.64 2.27 21.71
N THR A 698 34.44 2.25 22.30
CA THR A 698 34.25 1.66 23.63
C THR A 698 34.35 0.14 23.61
N GLN A 699 33.97 -0.57 22.53
CA GLN A 699 34.19 -2.02 22.47
C GLN A 699 35.67 -2.40 22.30
N GLN A 700 36.47 -1.65 21.54
CA GLN A 700 37.92 -1.90 21.45
C GLN A 700 38.65 -1.53 22.75
N GLN A 701 38.32 -0.41 23.40
CA GLN A 701 38.88 -0.06 24.72
C GLN A 701 38.36 -0.96 25.86
N GLN A 702 37.14 -1.48 25.78
CA GLN A 702 36.59 -2.44 26.75
C GLN A 702 37.15 -3.84 26.54
N GLN A 703 37.51 -4.26 25.33
CA GLN A 703 38.14 -5.56 25.11
C GLN A 703 39.62 -5.56 25.54
N GLU A 704 40.33 -4.44 25.38
CA GLU A 704 41.69 -4.26 25.90
C GLU A 704 41.74 -4.08 27.44
N SER A 705 40.71 -3.47 28.05
CA SER A 705 40.63 -3.30 29.51
C SER A 705 39.99 -4.50 30.25
N GLN A 706 39.09 -5.27 29.62
CA GLN A 706 38.52 -6.50 30.21
C GLN A 706 39.52 -7.66 30.26
N LEU A 707 40.57 -7.65 29.42
CA LEU A 707 41.71 -8.56 29.55
C LEU A 707 42.68 -8.14 30.67
N GLN A 708 42.57 -6.91 31.21
CA GLN A 708 43.42 -6.40 32.30
C GLN A 708 42.74 -6.34 33.69
N GLN A 709 41.41 -6.42 33.78
CA GLN A 709 40.67 -6.33 35.06
C GLN A 709 39.82 -7.58 35.37
N ALA A 710 40.42 -8.76 35.23
CA ALA A 710 40.01 -9.92 36.01
C ALA A 710 40.44 -9.71 37.48
N GLY A 711 39.70 -8.89 38.21
CA GLY A 711 40.02 -8.62 39.61
C GLY A 711 39.10 -7.62 40.27
N THR A 712 38.19 -8.16 41.09
CA THR A 712 37.56 -7.56 42.28
C THR A 712 36.08 -7.16 42.13
N VAL A 713 35.30 -7.76 43.04
CA VAL A 713 33.84 -7.68 43.19
C VAL A 713 33.45 -6.36 43.88
N LEU A 714 32.48 -5.62 43.33
CA LEU A 714 31.84 -4.45 43.96
C LEU A 714 30.47 -4.80 44.56
N SER A 715 30.04 -4.02 45.55
CA SER A 715 29.02 -4.40 46.54
C SER A 715 27.60 -3.92 46.22
N THR A 716 26.60 -4.58 46.82
CA THR A 716 25.16 -4.37 46.67
C THR A 716 24.63 -2.96 46.98
N LYS A 717 25.46 -2.05 47.51
CA LYS A 717 25.06 -0.68 47.85
C LYS A 717 25.19 0.29 46.66
N GLU A 718 26.12 0.03 45.74
CA GLU A 718 26.40 0.88 44.58
C GLU A 718 25.38 0.69 43.43
N VAL A 719 24.76 -0.50 43.37
CA VAL A 719 23.69 -0.83 42.41
C VAL A 719 22.37 -0.12 42.75
N ALA A 720 22.11 0.15 44.04
CA ALA A 720 20.87 0.80 44.48
C ALA A 720 20.85 2.32 44.22
N GLU A 721 22.00 2.99 44.29
CA GLU A 721 22.11 4.44 44.02
C GLU A 721 22.07 4.75 42.51
N GLN A 722 22.53 3.84 41.66
CA GLN A 722 22.43 3.99 40.19
C GLN A 722 20.98 3.85 39.67
N GLN A 723 20.14 3.04 40.31
CA GLN A 723 18.74 2.85 39.90
C GLN A 723 17.82 4.05 40.23
N ASP A 724 18.11 4.82 41.29
CA ASP A 724 17.30 6.00 41.67
C ASP A 724 17.64 7.23 40.80
N ALA A 725 18.90 7.35 40.35
CA ALA A 725 19.34 8.38 39.41
C ALA A 725 18.74 8.18 38.00
N GLN A 726 18.63 6.93 37.54
CA GLN A 726 18.06 6.59 36.23
C GLN A 726 16.53 6.82 36.20
N LYS A 727 15.84 6.61 37.32
CA LYS A 727 14.39 6.91 37.46
C LYS A 727 14.09 8.40 37.42
N LYS A 728 14.92 9.24 38.04
CA LYS A 728 14.76 10.71 38.03
C LYS A 728 14.98 11.33 36.64
N LEU A 729 15.94 10.80 35.87
CA LEU A 729 16.23 11.26 34.51
C LEU A 729 15.10 10.93 33.51
N LEU A 730 14.46 9.77 33.65
CA LEU A 730 13.30 9.35 32.84
C LEU A 730 12.03 10.20 33.08
N THR A 731 11.88 10.81 34.25
CA THR A 731 10.75 11.71 34.57
C THR A 731 10.93 13.16 34.09
N GLN A 732 12.15 13.65 33.91
CA GLN A 732 12.38 15.02 33.41
C GLN A 732 12.37 15.12 31.88
N THR A 733 12.81 14.09 31.16
CA THR A 733 12.80 14.08 29.68
C THR A 733 11.39 13.89 29.09
N LYS A 734 10.45 13.31 29.84
CA LYS A 734 9.03 13.18 29.43
C LYS A 734 8.20 14.47 29.50
N ARG A 735 8.75 15.58 30.02
CA ARG A 735 8.01 16.86 30.18
C ARG A 735 8.43 18.00 29.24
N LYS A 736 9.44 17.83 28.38
CA LYS A 736 9.94 18.91 27.50
C LYS A 736 9.70 18.74 25.99
N ASN A 737 9.17 17.61 25.52
CA ASN A 737 8.80 17.40 24.11
C ASN A 737 7.30 17.13 23.90
N PHE A 738 6.44 17.88 24.59
CA PHE A 738 5.12 18.18 24.03
C PHE A 738 5.26 19.47 23.21
N MET A 739 5.78 19.37 21.98
CA MET A 739 5.27 20.27 20.97
C MET A 739 3.79 19.90 20.81
N SER A 740 2.91 20.87 21.07
CA SER A 740 1.48 20.71 20.93
C SER A 740 1.18 19.99 19.62
N ALA A 741 0.53 18.83 19.68
CA ALA A 741 -0.20 18.34 18.53
C ALA A 741 -1.15 19.48 18.13
N GLN A 742 -0.86 20.16 17.01
CA GLN A 742 -1.83 21.11 16.46
C GLN A 742 -3.06 20.27 16.10
N PHE A 743 -4.19 20.55 16.74
CA PHE A 743 -5.46 19.94 16.38
C PHE A 743 -5.71 20.17 14.88
N PRO A 744 -6.07 19.13 14.11
CA PRO A 744 -6.45 19.30 12.71
C PRO A 744 -7.54 20.37 12.57
N GLY A 745 -7.32 21.37 11.70
CA GLY A 745 -8.29 22.42 11.37
C GLY A 745 -7.92 23.84 11.83
N LYS A 746 -6.85 24.03 12.61
CA LYS A 746 -6.41 25.37 13.06
C LYS A 746 -5.88 26.21 11.89
N ASN A 747 -5.13 25.61 10.98
CA ASN A 747 -4.52 26.33 9.86
C ASN A 747 -5.56 26.60 8.75
N ALA A 748 -6.54 25.71 8.58
CA ALA A 748 -7.70 25.88 7.73
C ALA A 748 -8.63 27.00 8.24
N ASP A 749 -8.75 27.16 9.56
CA ASP A 749 -9.41 28.31 10.16
C ASP A 749 -8.66 29.62 9.89
N LEU A 750 -7.32 29.62 10.02
CA LEU A 750 -6.46 30.76 9.67
C LEU A 750 -6.66 31.20 8.21
N VAL A 751 -6.79 30.26 7.27
CA VAL A 751 -7.07 30.53 5.85
C VAL A 751 -8.45 31.18 5.66
N LYS A 752 -9.51 30.65 6.28
CA LYS A 752 -10.86 31.26 6.19
C LYS A 752 -10.88 32.68 6.74
N ARG A 753 -10.16 32.92 7.84
CA ARG A 753 -9.99 34.25 8.43
C ARG A 753 -9.25 35.20 7.49
N LEU A 754 -8.23 34.72 6.76
CA LEU A 754 -7.57 35.51 5.70
C LEU A 754 -8.52 35.83 4.55
N PHE A 755 -9.24 34.85 4.00
CA PHE A 755 -10.23 35.10 2.94
C PHE A 755 -11.28 36.11 3.37
N SER A 756 -11.71 36.10 4.63
CA SER A 756 -12.63 37.12 5.16
C SER A 756 -12.07 38.55 5.06
N ARG A 757 -10.74 38.73 5.11
CA ARG A 757 -10.09 40.03 4.88
C ARG A 757 -10.16 40.41 3.41
N GLY A 758 -9.88 39.45 2.53
CA GLY A 758 -10.00 39.61 1.08
C GLY A 758 -11.41 39.98 0.64
N GLU A 759 -12.43 39.26 1.10
CA GLU A 759 -13.83 39.50 0.70
C GLU A 759 -14.40 40.82 1.22
N ALA A 760 -13.83 41.38 2.29
CA ALA A 760 -14.19 42.69 2.84
C ALA A 760 -13.38 43.87 2.24
N PHE A 761 -12.41 43.59 1.36
CA PHE A 761 -11.41 44.54 0.85
C PHE A 761 -10.58 45.21 1.96
N ASP A 762 -10.25 44.46 3.02
CA ASP A 762 -9.43 44.90 4.15
C ASP A 762 -7.95 44.54 3.93
N SER A 763 -7.28 45.24 3.01
CA SER A 763 -5.87 44.97 2.69
C SER A 763 -4.91 45.21 3.86
N ALA A 764 -5.22 46.17 4.73
CA ALA A 764 -4.46 46.45 5.95
C ALA A 764 -4.53 45.29 6.95
N GLY A 765 -5.72 44.71 7.15
CA GLY A 765 -5.89 43.50 7.95
C GLY A 765 -5.33 42.24 7.27
N PHE A 766 -5.44 42.13 5.95
CA PHE A 766 -4.95 40.99 5.16
C PHE A 766 -3.45 40.73 5.40
N ILE A 767 -2.62 41.78 5.37
CA ILE A 767 -1.16 41.63 5.56
C ILE A 767 -0.74 41.26 6.98
N THR A 768 -1.64 41.35 7.98
CA THR A 768 -1.31 40.97 9.37
C THR A 768 -1.12 39.47 9.54
N PHE A 769 -1.67 38.67 8.61
CA PHE A 769 -1.56 37.22 8.60
C PHE A 769 -0.21 36.73 8.07
N PHE A 770 0.64 37.58 7.50
CA PHE A 770 1.91 37.19 6.90
C PHE A 770 3.10 37.39 7.87
N THR A 771 4.14 36.57 7.72
CA THR A 771 5.44 36.77 8.39
C THR A 771 6.12 38.05 7.88
N ASP A 772 7.23 38.46 8.49
CA ASP A 772 7.94 39.68 8.08
C ASP A 772 8.73 39.51 6.78
N THR A 773 9.00 38.26 6.38
CA THR A 773 9.62 37.89 5.10
C THR A 773 8.73 36.89 4.34
N PRO A 774 7.55 37.32 3.88
CA PRO A 774 6.60 36.42 3.24
C PRO A 774 6.92 36.22 1.76
N VAL A 775 6.38 35.15 1.17
CA VAL A 775 6.29 34.98 -0.28
C VAL A 775 4.81 34.98 -0.68
N TYR A 776 4.37 35.95 -1.46
CA TYR A 776 3.02 35.99 -2.01
C TYR A 776 3.07 36.08 -3.53
N GLN A 777 2.34 35.22 -4.20
CA GLN A 777 2.23 35.25 -5.65
C GLN A 777 0.80 34.96 -6.10
N PHE A 778 0.24 35.89 -6.87
CA PHE A 778 -1.09 35.75 -7.46
C PHE A 778 -0.99 35.42 -8.95
N GLY A 779 -1.23 34.15 -9.30
CA GLY A 779 -1.14 33.67 -10.67
C GLY A 779 0.24 33.95 -11.25
N ASN A 780 0.27 34.65 -12.38
CA ASN A 780 1.50 35.05 -13.06
C ASN A 780 1.96 36.48 -12.73
N PHE A 781 1.37 37.14 -11.71
CA PHE A 781 1.84 38.45 -11.27
C PHE A 781 3.21 38.36 -10.57
N GLU A 782 3.89 39.50 -10.47
CA GLU A 782 5.17 39.59 -9.77
C GLU A 782 5.07 39.08 -8.34
N VAL A 783 6.11 38.37 -7.90
CA VAL A 783 6.20 37.84 -6.54
C VAL A 783 6.40 38.99 -5.55
N CYS A 784 5.52 39.10 -4.57
CA CYS A 784 5.66 40.02 -3.45
C CYS A 784 6.48 39.34 -2.34
N LEU A 785 7.55 39.99 -1.89
CA LEU A 785 8.49 39.46 -0.89
C LEU A 785 8.44 40.20 0.46
N ASP A 786 7.50 41.14 0.61
CA ASP A 786 7.31 41.94 1.81
C ASP A 786 5.82 42.34 1.97
N LYS A 787 5.42 42.72 3.18
CA LYS A 787 4.03 43.10 3.48
C LYS A 787 3.54 44.32 2.70
N GLY A 788 4.44 45.26 2.38
CA GLY A 788 4.10 46.47 1.63
C GLY A 788 3.70 46.12 0.19
N SER A 789 4.51 45.30 -0.49
CA SER A 789 4.20 44.82 -1.85
C SER A 789 2.94 43.97 -1.90
N ILE A 790 2.69 43.11 -0.90
CA ILE A 790 1.41 42.36 -0.78
C ILE A 790 0.22 43.31 -0.67
N LYS A 791 0.31 44.33 0.20
CA LYS A 791 -0.77 45.30 0.38
C LYS A 791 -1.07 46.04 -0.92
N GLN A 792 -0.03 46.50 -1.61
CA GLN A 792 -0.17 47.21 -2.88
C GLN A 792 -0.80 46.32 -3.95
N SER A 793 -0.38 45.06 -4.04
CA SER A 793 -0.98 44.06 -4.95
C SER A 793 -2.46 43.84 -4.66
N ALA A 794 -2.83 43.68 -3.38
CA ALA A 794 -4.23 43.51 -2.95
C ALA A 794 -5.08 44.77 -3.23
N ASP A 795 -4.58 45.97 -2.90
CA ASP A 795 -5.28 47.24 -3.17
C ASP A 795 -5.52 47.45 -4.67
N ASN A 796 -4.50 47.18 -5.49
CA ASN A 796 -4.60 47.26 -6.95
C ASN A 796 -5.65 46.28 -7.47
N PHE A 797 -5.70 45.06 -6.94
CA PHE A 797 -6.70 44.07 -7.34
C PHE A 797 -8.11 44.48 -6.90
N PHE A 798 -8.31 44.88 -5.64
CA PHE A 798 -9.61 45.32 -5.13
C PHE A 798 -10.17 46.53 -5.86
N SER A 799 -9.32 47.41 -6.41
CA SER A 799 -9.78 48.54 -7.22
C SER A 799 -10.46 48.12 -8.54
N GLN A 800 -10.19 46.91 -9.03
CA GLN A 800 -10.64 46.42 -10.34
C GLN A 800 -11.93 45.60 -10.27
N ILE A 801 -12.38 45.21 -9.08
CA ILE A 801 -13.58 44.39 -8.86
C ILE A 801 -14.53 45.07 -7.87
N ASP A 802 -15.80 44.72 -7.92
CA ASP A 802 -16.81 45.16 -6.94
C ASP A 802 -16.97 44.19 -5.78
N ALA A 803 -16.72 42.89 -6.01
CA ALA A 803 -16.71 41.88 -4.96
C ALA A 803 -15.94 40.63 -5.38
N VAL A 804 -15.50 39.85 -4.38
CA VAL A 804 -14.91 38.52 -4.53
C VAL A 804 -15.54 37.57 -3.51
N TYR A 805 -15.83 36.33 -3.89
CA TYR A 805 -16.31 35.27 -3.01
C TYR A 805 -15.58 33.96 -3.26
N HIS A 806 -15.08 33.32 -2.20
CA HIS A 806 -14.37 32.04 -2.28
C HIS A 806 -15.33 30.90 -1.95
N GLU A 807 -15.75 30.15 -2.98
CA GLU A 807 -16.54 28.93 -2.80
C GLU A 807 -15.61 27.73 -2.67
N ILE A 808 -15.25 27.42 -1.42
CA ILE A 808 -14.29 26.37 -1.08
C ILE A 808 -14.94 25.01 -1.30
N LYS A 809 -14.45 24.25 -2.29
CA LYS A 809 -14.82 22.85 -2.50
C LYS A 809 -14.13 21.96 -1.49
N MET A 810 -12.81 22.10 -1.34
CA MET A 810 -12.00 21.32 -0.41
C MET A 810 -10.91 22.17 0.24
N ILE A 811 -10.59 21.85 1.50
CA ILE A 811 -9.46 22.42 2.23
C ILE A 811 -8.75 21.31 3.00
N TRP A 812 -7.43 21.20 2.82
CA TRP A 812 -6.61 20.14 3.43
C TRP A 812 -5.43 20.73 4.19
N GLU A 813 -5.07 20.12 5.32
CA GLU A 813 -3.87 20.44 6.08
C GLU A 813 -2.87 19.27 6.02
N LEU A 814 -1.61 19.56 5.72
CA LEU A 814 -0.50 18.61 5.80
C LEU A 814 0.66 19.26 6.57
N GLY A 815 0.74 18.97 7.87
CA GLY A 815 1.70 19.62 8.75
C GLY A 815 1.45 21.13 8.82
N ASN A 816 2.42 21.92 8.34
CA ASN A 816 2.34 23.37 8.28
C ASN A 816 1.95 23.91 6.88
N VAL A 817 1.39 23.08 6.01
CA VAL A 817 0.95 23.48 4.66
C VAL A 817 -0.57 23.32 4.55
N VAL A 818 -1.26 24.30 3.97
CA VAL A 818 -2.70 24.24 3.69
C VAL A 818 -2.92 24.33 2.19
N PHE A 819 -3.75 23.43 1.66
CA PHE A 819 -4.16 23.39 0.26
C PHE A 819 -5.65 23.73 0.18
N VAL A 820 -6.04 24.58 -0.78
CA VAL A 820 -7.44 24.97 -0.99
C VAL A 820 -7.79 24.79 -2.45
N GLU A 821 -8.80 23.97 -2.74
CA GLU A 821 -9.42 23.87 -4.06
C GLU A 821 -10.78 24.57 -4.01
N MET A 822 -11.02 25.54 -4.88
CA MET A 822 -12.20 26.40 -4.83
C MET A 822 -12.57 26.97 -6.19
N ASP A 823 -13.84 27.37 -6.33
CA ASP A 823 -14.23 28.33 -7.35
C ASP A 823 -14.26 29.73 -6.72
N VAL A 824 -13.61 30.70 -7.36
CA VAL A 824 -13.61 32.09 -6.92
C VAL A 824 -14.52 32.90 -7.83
N LEU A 825 -15.53 33.53 -7.24
CA LEU A 825 -16.51 34.34 -7.95
C LEU A 825 -16.12 35.81 -7.84
N TYR A 826 -16.00 36.49 -8.98
CA TYR A 826 -15.68 37.90 -9.07
C TYR A 826 -16.83 38.67 -9.69
N TRP A 827 -17.25 39.77 -9.04
CA TRP A 827 -18.14 40.76 -9.62
C TRP A 827 -17.30 41.90 -10.18
N ARG A 828 -17.44 42.17 -11.47
CA ARG A 828 -16.70 43.20 -12.19
C ARG A 828 -17.41 44.56 -12.07
N LYS A 829 -16.67 45.64 -12.33
CA LYS A 829 -17.19 47.03 -12.33
C LYS A 829 -18.28 47.31 -13.36
N ASP A 830 -18.39 46.47 -14.40
CA ASP A 830 -19.43 46.56 -15.43
C ASP A 830 -20.73 45.84 -15.01
N GLY A 831 -20.79 45.27 -13.81
CA GLY A 831 -21.94 44.52 -13.28
C GLY A 831 -21.99 43.04 -13.69
N SER A 832 -21.06 42.57 -14.53
CA SER A 832 -20.95 41.16 -14.89
C SER A 832 -20.26 40.33 -13.79
N MET A 833 -20.46 39.03 -13.82
CA MET A 833 -19.85 38.09 -12.87
C MET A 833 -19.13 36.96 -13.61
N VAL A 834 -18.01 36.51 -13.05
CA VAL A 834 -17.26 35.35 -13.55
C VAL A 834 -16.84 34.47 -12.39
N SER A 835 -16.89 33.15 -12.62
CA SER A 835 -16.42 32.13 -11.69
C SER A 835 -15.21 31.44 -12.29
N LEU A 836 -14.13 31.35 -11.53
CA LEU A 836 -12.86 30.81 -11.99
C LEU A 836 -12.36 29.72 -11.02
N PRO A 837 -11.92 28.55 -11.52
CA PRO A 837 -11.29 27.55 -10.67
C PRO A 837 -9.96 28.07 -10.15
N CYS A 838 -9.70 27.85 -8.86
CA CYS A 838 -8.48 28.28 -8.19
C CYS A 838 -7.95 27.19 -7.28
N PHE A 839 -6.62 27.12 -7.18
CA PHE A 839 -5.93 26.28 -6.22
C PHE A 839 -4.89 27.08 -5.46
N ASP A 840 -5.00 27.15 -4.14
CA ASP A 840 -4.07 27.89 -3.28
C ASP A 840 -3.19 26.95 -2.46
N ILE A 841 -1.93 27.35 -2.27
CA ILE A 841 -0.98 26.72 -1.35
C ILE A 841 -0.53 27.75 -0.33
N PHE A 842 -0.80 27.47 0.94
CA PHE A 842 -0.33 28.25 2.09
C PHE A 842 0.77 27.48 2.82
N ARG A 843 1.86 28.14 3.21
CA ARG A 843 2.78 27.63 4.23
C ARG A 843 2.71 28.48 5.48
N VAL A 844 2.59 27.80 6.61
CA VAL A 844 2.41 28.40 7.93
C VAL A 844 3.72 28.30 8.70
N GLU A 845 4.09 29.40 9.33
CA GLU A 845 5.18 29.49 10.29
C GLU A 845 4.64 30.12 11.58
N GLY A 846 4.61 29.33 12.65
CA GLY A 846 3.93 29.73 13.89
C GLY A 846 2.42 29.85 13.71
N ASP A 847 1.91 31.08 13.73
CA ASP A 847 0.50 31.46 13.55
C ASP A 847 0.28 32.39 12.34
N LYS A 848 1.26 32.47 11.43
CA LYS A 848 1.25 33.33 10.25
C LYS A 848 1.64 32.58 8.98
N PHE A 849 1.30 33.12 7.82
CA PHE A 849 1.72 32.61 6.52
C PHE A 849 3.11 33.11 6.17
N SER A 850 4.05 32.19 5.99
CA SER A 850 5.34 32.46 5.37
C SER A 850 5.24 32.44 3.84
N GLU A 851 4.25 31.75 3.28
CA GLU A 851 4.02 31.68 1.83
C GLU A 851 2.53 31.55 1.49
N LEU A 852 2.08 32.26 0.45
CA LEU A 852 0.80 32.07 -0.25
C LEU A 852 1.05 32.09 -1.76
N ARG A 853 0.78 30.95 -2.43
CA ARG A 853 0.72 30.88 -3.89
C ARG A 853 -0.69 30.58 -4.36
N ILE A 854 -1.21 31.44 -5.24
CA ILE A 854 -2.55 31.35 -5.81
C ILE A 854 -2.40 30.93 -7.27
N PHE A 855 -2.92 29.76 -7.63
CA PHE A 855 -2.86 29.22 -8.99
C PHE A 855 -4.23 29.34 -9.65
N MET A 856 -4.35 30.30 -10.58
CA MET A 856 -5.53 30.45 -11.44
C MET A 856 -5.20 31.27 -12.70
N ASP A 857 -6.01 31.11 -13.74
CA ASP A 857 -6.07 32.06 -14.86
C ASP A 857 -7.03 33.19 -14.52
N VAL A 858 -6.49 34.32 -14.05
CA VAL A 858 -7.26 35.50 -13.62
C VAL A 858 -7.66 36.42 -14.79
N ASN A 859 -7.12 36.21 -15.99
CA ASN A 859 -7.33 37.12 -17.12
C ASN A 859 -8.81 37.39 -17.44
N PRO A 860 -9.73 36.40 -17.36
CA PRO A 860 -11.15 36.67 -17.58
C PRO A 860 -11.74 37.70 -16.62
N VAL A 861 -11.17 37.92 -15.42
CA VAL A 861 -11.62 38.99 -14.52
C VAL A 861 -11.46 40.37 -15.17
N PHE A 862 -10.36 40.59 -15.90
CA PHE A 862 -10.02 41.88 -16.51
C PHE A 862 -10.54 42.04 -17.94
N ASP A 863 -10.72 40.92 -18.66
CA ASP A 863 -11.24 40.90 -20.03
C ASP A 863 -12.53 40.05 -20.11
N PRO A 864 -13.72 40.68 -20.08
CA PRO A 864 -15.00 39.98 -20.21
C PRO A 864 -15.20 39.24 -21.54
N SER A 865 -14.36 39.49 -22.55
CA SER A 865 -14.45 38.80 -23.85
C SER A 865 -13.87 37.38 -23.82
N LEU A 866 -13.07 37.03 -22.80
CA LEU A 866 -12.49 35.70 -22.64
C LEU A 866 -13.54 34.70 -22.12
N PRO A 867 -13.85 33.62 -22.89
CA PRO A 867 -14.88 32.67 -22.51
C PRO A 867 -14.42 31.73 -21.39
N VAL A 868 -15.28 31.49 -20.40
CA VAL A 868 -15.10 30.48 -19.35
C VAL A 868 -16.21 29.43 -19.46
N PRO A 869 -15.91 28.16 -19.78
CA PRO A 869 -16.94 27.14 -19.89
C PRO A 869 -17.49 26.76 -18.52
N SER A 870 -18.78 26.42 -18.43
CA SER A 870 -19.41 25.99 -17.17
C SER A 870 -18.77 24.74 -16.57
N SER A 871 -18.11 23.92 -17.39
CA SER A 871 -17.35 22.75 -16.96
C SER A 871 -16.00 23.08 -16.31
N ALA A 872 -15.53 24.33 -16.36
CA ALA A 872 -14.26 24.73 -15.73
C ALA A 872 -14.33 24.74 -14.20
N SER A 873 -15.54 24.83 -13.63
CA SER A 873 -15.77 24.85 -12.19
C SER A 873 -15.24 23.58 -11.51
N VAL A 874 -14.52 23.74 -10.39
CA VAL A 874 -14.02 22.61 -9.60
C VAL A 874 -15.15 21.75 -9.04
N LEU A 875 -16.36 22.32 -8.90
CA LEU A 875 -17.57 21.61 -8.44
C LEU A 875 -18.18 20.70 -9.52
N THR A 876 -17.69 20.73 -10.76
CA THR A 876 -18.15 19.84 -11.84
C THR A 876 -17.58 18.43 -11.66
N VAL A 877 -18.46 17.44 -11.50
CA VAL A 877 -18.14 16.01 -11.38
C VAL A 877 -18.61 15.23 -12.61
N SER A 878 -18.39 13.91 -12.63
CA SER A 878 -18.67 13.03 -13.77
C SER A 878 -20.05 13.29 -14.40
N GLN A 879 -20.11 13.30 -15.74
CA GLN A 879 -21.31 13.60 -16.54
C GLN A 879 -21.79 15.06 -16.44
N GLY A 880 -20.94 16.00 -16.01
CA GLY A 880 -21.27 17.42 -15.98
C GLY A 880 -22.21 17.83 -14.83
N LYS A 881 -22.41 16.95 -13.84
CA LYS A 881 -23.18 17.28 -12.63
C LYS A 881 -22.37 18.24 -11.76
N GLN A 882 -23.02 19.24 -11.18
CA GLN A 882 -22.40 20.16 -10.22
C GLN A 882 -22.66 19.69 -8.79
N LEU A 883 -21.65 19.74 -7.94
CA LEU A 883 -21.80 19.57 -6.49
C LEU A 883 -22.59 20.73 -5.90
N ILE A 884 -23.30 20.46 -4.80
CA ILE A 884 -23.98 21.52 -4.05
C ILE A 884 -22.91 22.38 -3.36
N PRO A 885 -22.84 23.70 -3.64
CA PRO A 885 -21.84 24.56 -3.03
C PRO A 885 -21.98 24.58 -1.50
N PRO A 886 -20.89 24.36 -0.74
CA PRO A 886 -20.96 24.25 0.71
C PRO A 886 -21.17 25.61 1.41
N GLY A 887 -21.08 26.74 0.71
CA GLY A 887 -21.33 28.06 1.27
C GLY A 887 -20.36 28.43 2.37
N THR A 888 -19.12 27.93 2.32
CA THR A 888 -18.17 27.93 3.45
C THR A 888 -17.91 29.34 3.99
N MET A 889 -17.68 30.32 3.12
CA MET A 889 -17.46 31.70 3.55
C MET A 889 -18.74 32.41 3.97
N ARG A 890 -19.92 32.04 3.42
CA ARG A 890 -21.22 32.58 3.89
C ARG A 890 -21.47 32.16 5.33
N ARG A 891 -21.28 30.87 5.63
CA ARG A 891 -21.34 30.33 7.00
C ARG A 891 -20.29 30.95 7.91
N HIS A 892 -19.07 31.21 7.42
CA HIS A 892 -18.06 31.92 8.23
C HIS A 892 -18.56 33.29 8.70
N PHE A 893 -19.14 34.11 7.83
CA PHE A 893 -19.68 35.42 8.24
C PHE A 893 -20.96 35.32 9.08
N ALA A 894 -21.78 34.28 8.88
CA ALA A 894 -23.01 34.07 9.64
C ALA A 894 -22.79 33.45 11.03
N GLU A 895 -21.79 32.57 11.19
CA GLU A 895 -21.65 31.69 12.35
C GLU A 895 -20.33 31.91 13.12
N HIS A 896 -19.25 32.34 12.46
CA HIS A 896 -17.94 32.46 13.12
C HIS A 896 -17.87 33.74 13.97
N PRO A 897 -17.43 33.68 15.25
CA PRO A 897 -17.40 34.84 16.13
C PRO A 897 -16.62 36.04 15.58
N GLU A 898 -15.44 35.81 14.98
CA GLU A 898 -14.66 36.89 14.33
C GLU A 898 -15.39 37.45 13.10
N GLY A 899 -16.08 36.61 12.31
CA GLY A 899 -16.82 37.03 11.13
C GLY A 899 -17.98 37.96 11.51
N GLN A 900 -18.77 37.57 12.50
CA GLN A 900 -19.87 38.37 13.05
C GLN A 900 -19.37 39.70 13.63
N GLN A 901 -18.27 39.67 14.40
CA GLN A 901 -17.68 40.87 14.98
C GLN A 901 -17.18 41.84 13.90
N ARG A 902 -16.56 41.32 12.84
CA ARG A 902 -16.07 42.14 11.72
C ARG A 902 -17.21 42.82 10.96
N VAL A 903 -18.30 42.09 10.70
CA VAL A 903 -19.53 42.66 10.12
C VAL A 903 -20.06 43.78 11.01
N ALA A 904 -20.14 43.56 12.32
CA ALA A 904 -20.57 44.58 13.28
C ALA A 904 -19.65 45.82 13.32
N GLN A 905 -18.37 45.66 12.98
CA GLN A 905 -17.37 46.73 12.90
C GLN A 905 -17.31 47.41 11.51
N GLY A 906 -18.21 47.06 10.59
CA GLY A 906 -18.28 47.66 9.25
C GLY A 906 -17.42 46.99 8.18
N TYR A 907 -16.71 45.89 8.51
CA TYR A 907 -16.00 45.05 7.54
C TYR A 907 -16.93 44.03 6.90
N VAL A 908 -18.02 44.52 6.31
CA VAL A 908 -19.00 43.69 5.61
C VAL A 908 -18.38 43.17 4.30
N PRO A 909 -18.48 41.86 3.99
CA PRO A 909 -18.00 41.34 2.72
C PRO A 909 -18.71 42.01 1.55
N LYS A 910 -17.94 42.38 0.51
CA LYS A 910 -18.45 43.17 -0.60
C LYS A 910 -19.50 42.46 -1.44
N TRP A 911 -19.49 41.12 -1.47
CA TRP A 911 -20.52 40.34 -2.16
C TRP A 911 -21.91 40.47 -1.51
N ALA A 912 -22.00 40.82 -0.22
CA ALA A 912 -23.27 41.10 0.45
C ALA A 912 -23.85 42.48 0.09
N LEU A 913 -23.02 43.39 -0.45
CA LEU A 913 -23.41 44.75 -0.83
C LEU A 913 -23.62 44.88 -2.34
N ALA A 914 -22.64 44.43 -3.13
CA ALA A 914 -22.57 44.59 -4.58
C ALA A 914 -22.88 43.31 -5.36
N GLY A 915 -22.79 42.12 -4.73
CA GLY A 915 -23.07 40.83 -5.35
C GLY A 915 -24.57 40.47 -5.37
N PRO A 916 -24.96 39.17 -5.33
CA PRO A 916 -26.36 38.72 -5.30
C PRO A 916 -27.13 39.18 -4.03
N LYS A 917 -26.48 39.98 -3.16
CA LYS A 917 -27.00 40.46 -1.88
C LYS A 917 -27.47 39.30 -1.00
N TRP A 918 -26.67 38.24 -0.98
CA TRP A 918 -26.89 37.14 -0.05
C TRP A 918 -26.92 37.70 1.37
N LEU A 919 -28.03 37.45 2.06
CA LEU A 919 -28.20 37.87 3.45
C LEU A 919 -27.08 37.23 4.29
N ILE A 920 -26.40 38.04 5.09
CA ILE A 920 -25.55 37.54 6.18
C ILE A 920 -26.48 37.27 7.37
N GLU A 921 -27.45 36.40 7.14
CA GLU A 921 -28.32 35.83 8.16
C GLU A 921 -27.93 34.36 8.24
N ALA A 922 -28.03 33.76 9.42
CA ALA A 922 -28.03 32.30 9.47
C ALA A 922 -29.14 31.84 8.53
N GLU A 923 -28.81 31.16 7.44
CA GLU A 923 -29.83 30.47 6.65
C GLU A 923 -30.69 29.72 7.68
N THR A 924 -32.01 29.76 7.51
CA THR A 924 -32.88 28.80 8.18
C THR A 924 -33.22 27.77 7.11
N PRO A 925 -32.35 26.78 6.81
CA PRO A 925 -32.77 25.65 6.01
C PRO A 925 -33.64 24.76 6.91
N ALA A 926 -34.26 23.73 6.34
CA ALA A 926 -34.83 22.62 7.11
C ALA A 926 -33.89 22.05 8.22
N SER A 927 -32.61 22.38 8.14
CA SER A 927 -31.55 22.15 9.12
C SER A 927 -31.76 22.87 10.47
N SER A 928 -32.49 24.00 10.54
CA SER A 928 -32.85 24.63 11.81
C SER A 928 -33.86 23.79 12.60
N GLU A 929 -34.83 23.15 11.95
CA GLU A 929 -35.82 22.31 12.64
C GLU A 929 -35.20 21.01 13.16
N GLN A 930 -34.29 20.40 12.40
CA GLN A 930 -33.53 19.23 12.83
C GLN A 930 -32.59 19.58 14.00
N LEU A 931 -31.93 20.73 13.95
CA LEU A 931 -31.08 21.19 15.06
C LEU A 931 -31.91 21.55 16.29
N THR A 932 -33.06 22.18 16.11
CA THR A 932 -34.05 22.39 17.17
C THR A 932 -34.52 21.06 17.74
N ALA A 933 -34.83 20.05 16.93
CA ALA A 933 -35.26 18.73 17.38
C ALA A 933 -34.17 18.01 18.20
N VAL A 934 -32.90 18.09 17.81
CA VAL A 934 -31.77 17.56 18.60
C VAL A 934 -31.60 18.33 19.92
N GLY A 935 -31.74 19.66 19.89
CA GLY A 935 -31.71 20.49 21.10
C GLY A 935 -32.86 20.17 22.06
N GLU A 936 -34.08 20.03 21.55
CA GLU A 936 -35.26 19.67 22.33
C GLU A 936 -35.20 18.23 22.86
N LEU A 937 -34.64 17.29 22.09
CA LEU A 937 -34.32 15.94 22.56
C LEU A 937 -33.38 15.99 23.75
N ALA A 938 -32.29 16.76 23.69
CA ALA A 938 -31.37 16.93 24.81
C ALA A 938 -32.07 17.53 26.05
N GLN A 939 -32.94 18.53 25.86
CA GLN A 939 -33.75 19.10 26.95
C GLN A 939 -34.74 18.08 27.53
N ALA A 940 -35.36 17.24 26.70
CA ALA A 940 -36.27 16.18 27.15
C ALA A 940 -35.52 15.11 27.97
N VAL A 941 -34.28 14.76 27.60
CA VAL A 941 -33.42 13.86 28.37
C VAL A 941 -33.04 14.49 29.72
N ILE A 942 -32.67 15.77 29.77
CA ILE A 942 -32.38 16.50 31.02
C ILE A 942 -33.61 16.55 31.93
N ALA A 943 -34.79 16.85 31.36
CA ALA A 943 -36.06 16.90 32.08
C ALA A 943 -36.62 15.51 32.43
N ARG A 944 -36.01 14.42 31.93
CA ARG A 944 -36.46 13.02 32.07
C ARG A 944 -37.89 12.79 31.55
N ASP A 945 -38.28 13.54 30.52
CA ASP A 945 -39.56 13.37 29.83
C ASP A 945 -39.45 12.25 28.78
N TRP A 946 -39.54 11.00 29.23
CA TRP A 946 -39.34 9.83 28.38
C TRP A 946 -40.39 9.67 27.29
N ALA A 947 -41.61 10.20 27.51
CA ALA A 947 -42.64 10.22 26.49
C ALA A 947 -42.23 11.14 25.33
N LYS A 948 -41.69 12.32 25.66
CA LYS A 948 -41.18 13.28 24.68
C LYS A 948 -39.87 12.83 24.03
N VAL A 949 -38.97 12.16 24.74
CA VAL A 949 -37.76 11.54 24.13
C VAL A 949 -38.16 10.60 22.99
N LYS A 950 -39.18 9.76 23.18
CA LYS A 950 -39.66 8.83 22.14
C LYS A 950 -40.22 9.51 20.89
N THR A 951 -40.69 10.76 20.97
CA THR A 951 -41.25 11.46 19.80
C THR A 951 -40.16 11.92 18.83
N TYR A 952 -38.94 12.13 19.32
CA TYR A 952 -37.78 12.52 18.51
C TYR A 952 -36.99 11.31 17.95
N LEU A 953 -37.35 10.08 18.27
CA LEU A 953 -36.68 8.87 17.78
C LEU A 953 -37.52 8.14 16.73
N THR A 954 -36.87 7.52 15.74
CA THR A 954 -37.56 6.58 14.84
C THR A 954 -37.76 5.21 15.52
N ASP A 955 -38.69 4.43 15.00
CA ASP A 955 -39.07 3.13 15.57
C ASP A 955 -37.91 2.12 15.57
N ASP A 956 -37.03 2.26 14.59
CA ASP A 956 -35.83 1.47 14.28
C ASP A 956 -34.51 2.18 14.68
N ILE A 957 -34.56 3.18 15.57
CA ILE A 957 -33.36 3.92 16.03
C ILE A 957 -32.21 2.98 16.43
N PHE A 958 -31.01 3.27 15.92
CA PHE A 958 -29.76 2.70 16.42
C PHE A 958 -29.10 3.68 17.39
N TYR A 959 -28.91 3.30 18.65
CA TYR A 959 -28.21 4.10 19.66
C TYR A 959 -26.97 3.37 20.18
N LYS A 960 -25.83 4.06 20.27
CA LYS A 960 -24.58 3.46 20.80
C LYS A 960 -23.68 4.47 21.50
N VAL A 961 -23.18 4.10 22.68
CA VAL A 961 -22.21 4.88 23.46
C VAL A 961 -20.85 4.18 23.48
N GLY A 962 -19.82 4.84 22.95
CA GLY A 962 -18.45 4.33 22.88
C GLY A 962 -18.35 2.93 22.29
N SER A 963 -17.63 2.04 22.99
CA SER A 963 -17.52 0.62 22.65
C SER A 963 -18.66 -0.25 23.21
N GLY A 964 -19.67 0.36 23.86
CA GLY A 964 -20.79 -0.36 24.48
C GLY A 964 -21.71 -1.08 23.49
N GLU A 965 -22.58 -1.93 24.04
CA GLU A 965 -23.60 -2.65 23.27
C GLU A 965 -24.62 -1.67 22.66
N PRO A 966 -24.95 -1.82 21.36
CA PRO A 966 -25.96 -0.97 20.72
C PRO A 966 -27.36 -1.28 21.25
N ARG A 967 -28.21 -0.26 21.29
CA ARG A 967 -29.64 -0.36 21.59
C ARG A 967 -30.44 -0.11 20.31
N TYR A 968 -31.48 -0.92 20.10
CA TYR A 968 -32.33 -0.84 18.92
C TYR A 968 -33.77 -0.54 19.31
N GLY A 969 -34.34 0.49 18.70
CA GLY A 969 -35.72 0.89 18.94
C GLY A 969 -35.91 1.80 20.15
N ARG A 970 -36.91 2.67 20.06
CA ARG A 970 -37.13 3.78 21.00
C ARG A 970 -37.39 3.36 22.45
N GLN A 971 -37.85 2.13 22.69
CA GLN A 971 -38.09 1.61 24.03
C GLN A 971 -36.77 1.27 24.72
N GLU A 972 -35.90 0.50 24.05
CA GLU A 972 -34.57 0.10 24.55
C GLU A 972 -33.67 1.31 24.84
N VAL A 973 -33.76 2.36 24.01
CA VAL A 973 -33.00 3.61 24.23
C VAL A 973 -33.45 4.33 25.52
N VAL A 974 -34.76 4.37 25.78
CA VAL A 974 -35.29 4.98 27.00
C VAL A 974 -34.95 4.14 28.23
N GLU A 975 -35.07 2.82 28.15
CA GLU A 975 -34.71 1.91 29.26
C GLU A 975 -33.23 2.06 29.61
N PHE A 976 -32.35 2.18 28.62
CA PHE A 976 -30.94 2.48 28.85
C PHE A 976 -30.72 3.80 29.62
N PHE A 977 -31.42 4.88 29.27
CA PHE A 977 -31.31 6.15 30.00
C PHE A 977 -31.85 6.02 31.44
N GLN A 978 -32.96 5.31 31.62
CA GLN A 978 -33.54 5.07 32.95
C GLN A 978 -32.59 4.27 33.84
N GLU A 979 -32.04 3.17 33.35
CA GLU A 979 -31.06 2.35 34.07
C GLU A 979 -29.79 3.13 34.40
N THR A 980 -29.27 3.90 33.43
CA THR A 980 -28.05 4.70 33.62
C THR A 980 -28.26 5.80 34.67
N PHE A 981 -29.39 6.52 34.61
CA PHE A 981 -29.69 7.61 35.54
C PHE A 981 -30.10 7.12 36.93
N GLN A 982 -30.60 5.89 37.04
CA GLN A 982 -30.93 5.27 38.31
C GLN A 982 -29.70 4.71 39.03
N ASN A 983 -28.72 4.17 38.28
CA ASN A 983 -27.66 3.36 38.87
C ASN A 983 -26.24 3.94 38.74
N ILE A 984 -26.00 4.84 37.77
CA ILE A 984 -24.63 5.24 37.39
C ILE A 984 -24.44 6.76 37.52
N ALA A 985 -25.08 7.54 36.67
CA ALA A 985 -24.82 8.96 36.55
C ALA A 985 -26.02 9.70 35.95
N VAL A 986 -26.39 10.82 36.57
CA VAL A 986 -27.45 11.71 36.07
C VAL A 986 -26.83 12.73 35.12
N PHE A 987 -27.32 12.80 33.89
CA PHE A 987 -26.97 13.87 32.96
C PHE A 987 -27.62 15.19 33.42
N THR A 988 -26.80 16.21 33.65
CA THR A 988 -27.23 17.51 34.19
C THR A 988 -27.17 18.65 33.18
N GLY A 989 -26.49 18.42 32.05
CA GLY A 989 -26.37 19.39 30.97
C GLY A 989 -25.11 19.17 30.15
N HIS A 990 -24.85 20.05 29.20
CA HIS A 990 -23.66 20.00 28.38
C HIS A 990 -23.27 21.41 27.93
N LYS A 991 -22.01 21.58 27.53
CA LYS A 991 -21.52 22.77 26.83
C LYS A 991 -21.04 22.37 25.44
N VAL A 992 -21.77 22.79 24.42
CA VAL A 992 -21.36 22.59 23.03
C VAL A 992 -20.16 23.48 22.72
N ARG A 993 -19.11 22.86 22.17
CA ARG A 993 -17.93 23.54 21.64
C ARG A 993 -18.08 23.85 20.16
N LYS A 994 -18.62 22.90 19.40
CA LYS A 994 -18.80 23.02 17.96
C LYS A 994 -19.95 22.15 17.46
N ILE A 995 -20.62 22.65 16.43
CA ILE A 995 -21.67 21.93 15.69
C ILE A 995 -21.21 21.84 14.24
N TRP A 996 -21.30 20.65 13.67
CA TRP A 996 -21.23 20.45 12.22
C TRP A 996 -22.58 19.96 11.76
N GLN A 997 -23.08 20.57 10.71
CA GLN A 997 -24.37 20.23 10.13
C GLN A 997 -24.20 19.96 8.64
N GLU A 998 -24.64 18.78 8.25
CA GLU A 998 -24.80 18.31 6.88
C GLU A 998 -26.28 17.92 6.68
N PRO A 999 -26.77 17.77 5.44
CA PRO A 999 -28.11 17.25 5.21
C PRO A 999 -28.34 15.95 5.99
N ASP A 1000 -29.35 15.95 6.87
CA ASP A 1000 -29.74 14.82 7.72
C ASP A 1000 -28.68 14.34 8.74
N ILE A 1001 -27.59 15.09 8.95
CA ILE A 1001 -26.54 14.72 9.92
C ILE A 1001 -26.17 15.92 10.77
N ILE A 1002 -26.24 15.74 12.10
CA ILE A 1002 -25.80 16.72 13.08
C ILE A 1002 -24.69 16.09 13.93
N THR A 1003 -23.53 16.73 13.97
CA THR A 1003 -22.41 16.34 14.84
C THR A 1003 -22.18 17.41 15.90
N LEU A 1004 -22.12 17.02 17.16
CA LEU A 1004 -21.88 17.90 18.30
C LEU A 1004 -20.56 17.52 18.98
N GLU A 1005 -19.59 18.43 19.01
CA GLU A 1005 -18.47 18.35 19.95
C GLU A 1005 -18.87 19.10 21.22
N MET A 1006 -18.86 18.42 22.37
CA MET A 1006 -19.33 19.00 23.62
C MET A 1006 -18.62 18.45 24.87
N ASP A 1007 -18.71 19.21 25.96
CA ASP A 1007 -18.45 18.74 27.31
C ASP A 1007 -19.77 18.39 27.98
N ALA A 1008 -20.01 17.11 28.27
CA ALA A 1008 -21.20 16.62 28.95
C ALA A 1008 -20.99 16.59 30.48
N TYR A 1009 -21.96 17.09 31.24
CA TYR A 1009 -21.91 17.23 32.68
C TYR A 1009 -22.79 16.19 33.36
N TYR A 1010 -22.20 15.39 34.23
CA TYR A 1010 -22.87 14.34 34.99
C TYR A 1010 -22.69 14.52 36.49
N GLU A 1011 -23.70 14.09 37.25
CA GLU A 1011 -23.62 13.87 38.69
C GLU A 1011 -23.72 12.37 38.97
N MET A 1012 -22.67 11.79 39.55
CA MET A 1012 -22.59 10.34 39.79
C MET A 1012 -23.58 9.93 40.89
N VAL A 1013 -24.41 8.92 40.60
CA VAL A 1013 -25.38 8.38 41.55
C VAL A 1013 -24.63 7.73 42.72
N GLY A 1014 -25.01 8.06 43.95
CA GLY A 1014 -24.42 7.52 45.19
C GLY A 1014 -23.23 8.30 45.75
N SER A 1015 -22.43 8.99 44.93
CA SER A 1015 -21.29 9.80 45.42
C SER A 1015 -21.50 11.32 45.30
N ASN A 1016 -22.50 11.77 44.53
CA ASN A 1016 -22.78 13.17 44.18
C ASN A 1016 -21.56 13.89 43.56
N LYS A 1017 -20.57 13.12 43.05
CA LYS A 1017 -19.39 13.67 42.39
C LYS A 1017 -19.81 14.21 41.02
N ARG A 1018 -19.45 15.47 40.75
CA ARG A 1018 -19.63 16.08 39.43
C ARG A 1018 -18.49 15.68 38.50
N VAL A 1019 -18.85 15.23 37.30
CA VAL A 1019 -17.92 14.72 36.29
C VAL A 1019 -18.21 15.41 34.96
N THR A 1020 -17.16 15.87 34.30
CA THR A 1020 -17.22 16.43 32.94
C THR A 1020 -16.60 15.45 31.98
N ILE A 1021 -17.32 15.09 30.92
CA ILE A 1021 -16.88 14.15 29.89
C ILE A 1021 -16.85 14.87 28.54
N ALA A 1022 -15.66 14.96 27.95
CA ALA A 1022 -15.53 15.40 26.57
C ALA A 1022 -16.10 14.30 25.66
N CYS A 1023 -17.05 14.67 24.80
CA CYS A 1023 -17.71 13.73 23.90
C CYS A 1023 -18.06 14.37 22.56
N CYS A 1024 -18.18 13.50 21.55
CA CYS A 1024 -18.66 13.85 20.22
C CYS A 1024 -19.89 13.00 19.90
N ASP A 1025 -21.03 13.66 19.67
CA ASP A 1025 -22.26 12.98 19.30
C ASP A 1025 -22.51 13.13 17.81
N ILE A 1026 -22.96 12.05 17.16
CA ILE A 1026 -23.39 12.06 15.77
C ILE A 1026 -24.84 11.60 15.71
N TYR A 1027 -25.71 12.47 15.23
CA TYR A 1027 -27.13 12.24 14.97
C TYR A 1027 -27.33 12.12 13.46
N ARG A 1028 -27.92 11.01 12.99
CA ARG A 1028 -28.47 10.91 11.63
C ARG A 1028 -29.98 10.92 11.69
N LEU A 1029 -30.61 11.81 10.94
CA LEU A 1029 -32.03 12.09 11.01
C LEU A 1029 -32.77 11.59 9.77
N ARG A 1030 -34.06 11.27 9.93
CA ARG A 1030 -35.03 11.12 8.84
C ARG A 1030 -36.18 12.06 9.15
N GLY A 1031 -36.28 13.16 8.40
CA GLY A 1031 -37.09 14.31 8.80
C GLY A 1031 -36.56 14.88 10.13
N ASN A 1032 -37.46 15.17 11.08
CA ASN A 1032 -37.11 15.73 12.40
C ASN A 1032 -36.93 14.66 13.48
N LYS A 1033 -36.67 13.40 13.10
CA LYS A 1033 -36.47 12.27 14.02
C LYS A 1033 -35.09 11.64 13.84
N VAL A 1034 -34.46 11.30 14.95
CA VAL A 1034 -33.16 10.64 14.99
C VAL A 1034 -33.36 9.15 14.67
N SER A 1035 -32.64 8.70 13.64
CA SER A 1035 -32.60 7.30 13.18
C SER A 1035 -31.30 6.59 13.55
N GLU A 1036 -30.25 7.35 13.81
CA GLU A 1036 -29.00 6.85 14.37
C GLU A 1036 -28.41 7.89 15.33
N TRP A 1037 -28.00 7.46 16.51
CA TRP A 1037 -27.34 8.31 17.50
C TRP A 1037 -26.12 7.59 18.08
N ARG A 1038 -24.94 8.13 17.78
CA ARG A 1038 -23.67 7.63 18.31
C ARG A 1038 -23.06 8.65 19.25
N VAL A 1039 -22.63 8.20 20.42
CA VAL A 1039 -21.94 9.00 21.42
C VAL A 1039 -20.50 8.50 21.52
N TYR A 1040 -19.52 9.33 21.18
CA TYR A 1040 -18.09 9.03 21.35
C TYR A 1040 -17.60 9.76 22.58
N ALA A 1041 -17.50 9.05 23.71
CA ALA A 1041 -17.16 9.61 25.01
C ALA A 1041 -16.09 8.76 25.70
N ASP A 1042 -15.18 9.40 26.44
CA ASP A 1042 -14.31 8.70 27.39
C ASP A 1042 -15.13 8.36 28.64
N MET A 1043 -15.43 7.07 28.80
CA MET A 1043 -16.27 6.56 29.89
C MET A 1043 -15.45 6.22 31.14
N SER A 1044 -14.12 6.33 31.12
CA SER A 1044 -13.26 6.09 32.28
C SER A 1044 -13.64 6.91 33.53
N PRO A 1045 -14.19 8.14 33.42
CA PRO A 1045 -14.63 8.90 34.59
C PRO A 1045 -15.87 8.34 35.31
N TRP A 1046 -16.59 7.38 34.71
CA TRP A 1046 -17.71 6.67 35.34
C TRP A 1046 -17.25 5.55 36.28
N GLN A 1047 -15.96 5.18 36.28
CA GLN A 1047 -15.43 4.18 37.19
C GLN A 1047 -15.38 4.75 38.62
N THR A 1048 -16.24 4.22 39.49
CA THR A 1048 -16.19 4.51 40.93
C THR A 1048 -15.06 3.70 41.58
N THR A 1049 -14.39 4.33 42.54
CA THR A 1049 -13.29 3.82 43.37
C THR A 1049 -13.68 2.66 44.32
N ASN A 1050 -14.54 1.73 43.90
CA ASN A 1050 -14.99 0.60 44.74
C ASN A 1050 -14.59 -0.81 44.22
N ASP A 1051 -13.99 -0.95 43.04
CA ASP A 1051 -13.57 -2.27 42.54
C ASP A 1051 -12.22 -2.77 43.09
N VAL A 1052 -11.66 -2.12 44.11
CA VAL A 1052 -10.44 -2.58 44.83
C VAL A 1052 -10.77 -3.38 46.10
N VAL A 1053 -12.05 -3.56 46.47
CA VAL A 1053 -12.43 -4.23 47.75
C VAL A 1053 -13.10 -5.60 47.59
N ALA A 1054 -13.54 -5.99 46.39
CA ALA A 1054 -14.20 -7.30 46.20
C ALA A 1054 -13.23 -8.51 46.19
N SER A 1055 -11.91 -8.31 46.22
CA SER A 1055 -10.92 -9.40 46.20
C SER A 1055 -10.48 -9.91 47.59
N LYS A 1056 -11.21 -9.59 48.68
CA LYS A 1056 -10.80 -9.99 50.04
C LYS A 1056 -11.86 -10.64 50.95
N GLN A 1057 -13.07 -10.96 50.47
CA GLN A 1057 -14.06 -11.67 51.30
C GLN A 1057 -14.76 -12.80 50.54
N THR A 1058 -14.06 -13.91 50.31
CA THR A 1058 -14.66 -15.25 50.29
C THR A 1058 -13.59 -16.33 50.45
N ALA A 1059 -12.81 -16.22 51.53
CA ALA A 1059 -12.20 -17.36 52.19
C ALA A 1059 -12.94 -17.59 53.51
N ALA A 1060 -14.10 -18.25 53.43
CA ALA A 1060 -14.69 -19.06 54.50
C ALA A 1060 -16.06 -19.58 54.03
N ILE A 1061 -16.32 -20.87 54.32
CA ILE A 1061 -17.56 -21.64 54.13
C ILE A 1061 -17.71 -22.30 52.75
N ALA A 1062 -17.11 -23.49 52.60
CA ALA A 1062 -17.84 -24.76 52.49
C ALA A 1062 -16.87 -25.91 52.14
N SER A 1063 -16.25 -26.46 53.20
CA SER A 1063 -16.12 -27.91 53.34
C SER A 1063 -17.50 -28.55 53.43
N VAL A 1064 -17.59 -29.81 52.99
CA VAL A 1064 -18.65 -30.83 53.16
C VAL A 1064 -19.43 -31.17 51.89
N ASN A 1065 -19.11 -32.39 51.41
CA ASN A 1065 -19.80 -33.31 50.48
C ASN A 1065 -19.81 -32.99 48.99
#